data_AF-A0A803PF83-F1
#
_entry.id   AF-A0A803PF83-F1
#
_cell.length_a   1.000
_cell.length_b   1.000
_cell.length_c   1.000
_cell.angle_alpha   90.00
_cell.angle_beta   90.00
_cell.angle_gamma   90.00
#
_symmetry.space_group_name_H-M   'P 1'
#
loop_
_entity.id
_entity.type
_entity.pdbx_description
1 polymer ?
#
loop_
_entity_poly.entity_id
_entity_poly.type
_entity_poly.pdbx_seq_one_letter_code
_entity_poly.pdbx_strand_id
1 'polypeptide(L)'
;MSIEEAKAVIKDFDTDGDDLIDYQDFLKMIKRDDDDHSSNNSIININDDLKNAFEMFELEKGCITPKSLQRMLARLGDHSKTFDDCAAMIRVFDTDGNEEDLVTGFLFLLLQLTSSSQKTFQQPYVGKTTSDCNDQHKASSGLGYFCNGVNKSCQTYVTFRAIPNYNNVSAISTLLGADPSQVSLINSVPETTTFDTNKLVIVPVNCSCSGEFYQSNTSYIVNQGDQYSTIANEIFQGLTTCQAIANQPENPIPSGLLQGQRISVPLRCACPTKNQIDSGLNYLISYLVAKREFLLLISQRFKIDQNLLVSTNGISQDTIFPNTTLLVPLDKPPSNSITVEPPTSPPPPPVTRPNTTTPSSNESSNKTWVYALIGALGGTAFILALGTIIYCRVLRKKSKELEEPVLVSKSFEAGEKQVVDKKIEESQDFLDSLSDIAQSIKVYKFEELRLATNDFSISTNLVKGSVYKGNINGDFAAIKKVDGDISKEINIMQKINHSNLIRLSGICFNGGFWYLVYEYAANGPLSSWIHHKRKDGRFLNWSQRIQIALDVATGLNYLHNFANSSHVHKDIKSSNILLDSDFRAKIANFGLTRSTQGHDGQYSLTKHVVGTIGYMAPEYLENGVVSTKLDVYAFGVVLLEMLTGKEVSVLYEENKHLSDSFSALLINDDDEEKQDGLKHFMDPSLEEKYPYEFVVFVVRIIEGCLKKNPEARPDMDEIAQLLSRTLNDSLNWELSNTFVQ
;
A
#
# COMPACT_ATOMS: atom_id res chain seq x y z
N MET A 1 -34.45 -4.51 18.71
CA MET A 1 -33.52 -4.13 19.78
C MET A 1 -34.33 -3.38 20.82
N SER A 2 -34.27 -3.80 22.08
CA SER A 2 -34.96 -3.10 23.18
C SER A 2 -34.26 -1.77 23.50
N ILE A 3 -34.96 -0.86 24.16
CA ILE A 3 -34.43 0.46 24.58
C ILE A 3 -33.20 0.29 25.49
N GLU A 4 -33.15 -0.79 26.27
CA GLU A 4 -32.07 -1.12 27.18
C GLU A 4 -30.85 -1.70 26.46
N GLU A 5 -31.05 -2.40 25.32
CA GLU A 5 -29.97 -2.79 24.41
C GLU A 5 -29.41 -1.59 23.64
N ALA A 6 -30.24 -0.60 23.31
CA ALA A 6 -29.79 0.64 22.67
C ALA A 6 -28.93 1.51 23.62
N LYS A 7 -29.29 1.58 24.91
CA LYS A 7 -28.52 2.31 25.94
C LYS A 7 -27.14 1.69 26.19
N ALA A 8 -26.99 0.38 26.02
CA ALA A 8 -25.70 -0.31 26.16
C ALA A 8 -24.76 -0.01 24.98
N VAL A 9 -25.30 0.14 23.77
CA VAL A 9 -24.52 0.49 22.56
C VAL A 9 -24.08 1.96 22.57
N ILE A 10 -24.88 2.85 23.16
CA ILE A 10 -24.58 4.29 23.23
C ILE A 10 -23.53 4.61 24.32
N LYS A 11 -23.34 3.74 25.31
CA LYS A 11 -22.35 3.95 26.38
C LYS A 11 -20.88 3.81 25.91
N ASP A 12 -20.65 3.29 24.71
CA ASP A 12 -19.32 3.07 24.14
C ASP A 12 -18.84 4.20 23.21
N PHE A 13 -19.62 5.28 23.02
CA PHE A 13 -19.29 6.34 22.05
C PHE A 13 -18.95 7.71 22.64
N ASP A 14 -18.77 7.83 23.96
CA ASP A 14 -18.45 9.12 24.57
C ASP A 14 -17.24 9.03 25.53
N THR A 15 -16.04 9.15 24.97
CA THR A 15 -14.84 9.70 25.63
C THR A 15 -13.88 10.20 24.55
N ASP A 16 -13.93 11.49 24.23
CA ASP A 16 -12.84 12.43 24.54
C ASP A 16 -13.22 13.85 24.09
N GLY A 17 -13.02 14.82 25.01
CA GLY A 17 -13.47 16.22 24.97
C GLY A 17 -12.90 17.08 23.83
N ASP A 18 -13.29 18.36 23.68
CA ASP A 18 -13.48 19.36 24.73
C ASP A 18 -14.50 20.47 24.39
N ASP A 19 -14.99 21.08 25.47
CA ASP A 19 -15.56 22.43 25.69
C ASP A 19 -17.01 22.79 25.28
N LEU A 20 -17.89 22.62 26.27
CA LEU A 20 -19.27 23.11 26.40
C LEU A 20 -19.35 24.55 26.96
N ILE A 21 -20.38 25.29 26.56
CA ILE A 21 -21.03 26.34 27.37
C ILE A 21 -22.30 25.75 28.01
N ASP A 22 -22.58 26.14 29.26
CA ASP A 22 -23.60 25.59 30.18
C ASP A 22 -25.07 25.79 29.74
N TYR A 23 -25.82 24.69 29.73
CA TYR A 23 -27.23 24.55 29.39
C TYR A 23 -28.19 25.28 30.36
N GLN A 24 -27.78 25.56 31.60
CA GLN A 24 -28.64 26.22 32.60
C GLN A 24 -28.85 27.73 32.35
N ASP A 25 -27.99 28.37 31.57
CA ASP A 25 -28.11 29.79 31.24
C ASP A 25 -29.05 30.05 30.04
N PHE A 26 -29.15 29.10 29.10
CA PHE A 26 -30.06 29.21 27.95
C PHE A 26 -31.54 29.01 28.34
N LEU A 27 -31.83 28.10 29.28
CA LEU A 27 -33.20 27.81 29.73
C LEU A 27 -33.87 28.99 30.46
N LYS A 28 -33.10 29.99 30.93
CA LYS A 28 -33.66 31.20 31.53
C LYS A 28 -34.15 32.22 30.49
N MET A 29 -33.82 32.06 29.21
CA MET A 29 -34.11 33.05 28.17
C MET A 29 -35.44 32.84 27.43
N ILE A 30 -36.09 31.66 27.53
CA ILE A 30 -37.25 31.29 26.68
C ILE A 30 -38.56 31.09 27.46
N LYS A 31 -38.63 31.40 28.76
CA LYS A 31 -39.94 31.59 29.42
C LYS A 31 -40.47 32.99 29.12
N ARG A 32 -41.20 33.15 28.00
CA ARG A 32 -42.30 34.11 27.91
C ARG A 32 -43.27 33.81 26.76
N ASP A 33 -44.45 33.40 27.20
CA ASP A 33 -45.79 33.67 26.69
C ASP A 33 -46.22 33.01 25.37
N ASP A 34 -46.82 31.82 25.55
CA ASP A 34 -48.07 31.38 24.93
C ASP A 34 -49.08 32.54 24.79
N ASP A 35 -49.87 32.57 23.72
CA ASP A 35 -51.33 32.68 23.85
C ASP A 35 -52.10 32.52 22.51
N ASP A 36 -53.11 31.66 22.61
CA ASP A 36 -54.48 31.83 22.08
C ASP A 36 -55.02 30.94 20.94
N HIS A 37 -56.33 30.71 21.07
CA HIS A 37 -57.15 29.53 20.79
C HIS A 37 -57.82 29.41 19.40
N SER A 38 -58.29 28.17 19.15
CA SER A 38 -59.51 27.77 18.38
C SER A 38 -59.35 27.69 16.85
N SER A 39 -59.96 26.79 16.05
CA SER A 39 -61.02 25.78 16.20
C SER A 39 -61.05 24.84 14.95
N ASN A 40 -61.69 23.67 15.10
CA ASN A 40 -61.99 22.58 14.11
C ASN A 40 -62.38 23.06 12.68
N ASN A 41 -62.18 22.36 11.56
CA ASN A 41 -62.33 20.93 11.25
C ASN A 41 -61.81 20.60 9.81
N SER A 42 -61.36 19.36 9.61
CA SER A 42 -61.16 18.60 8.35
C SER A 42 -60.25 19.18 7.25
N ILE A 43 -59.00 18.70 7.21
CA ILE A 43 -58.27 18.15 6.05
C ILE A 43 -57.14 17.32 6.68
N ILE A 44 -56.84 16.13 6.17
CA ILE A 44 -55.69 15.32 6.59
C ILE A 44 -54.46 16.20 6.41
N ASN A 45 -53.94 16.71 7.54
CA ASN A 45 -52.88 17.69 7.55
C ASN A 45 -51.57 16.93 7.64
N ILE A 46 -50.72 17.14 6.65
CA ILE A 46 -49.38 16.59 6.44
C ILE A 46 -48.40 16.90 7.59
N ASN A 47 -48.86 17.52 8.68
CA ASN A 47 -48.05 18.09 9.74
C ASN A 47 -47.73 17.19 10.94
N ASP A 48 -48.44 16.11 11.23
CA ASP A 48 -48.10 15.30 12.43
C ASP A 48 -46.98 14.27 12.17
N ASP A 49 -46.85 13.76 10.94
CA ASP A 49 -45.70 12.94 10.53
C ASP A 49 -44.47 13.81 10.21
N LEU A 50 -44.67 15.03 9.71
CA LEU A 50 -43.59 16.01 9.58
C LEU A 50 -43.11 16.51 10.94
N LYS A 51 -44.01 16.68 11.93
CA LYS A 51 -43.64 17.07 13.30
C LYS A 51 -42.88 15.96 14.03
N ASN A 52 -43.27 14.69 13.86
CA ASN A 52 -42.49 13.56 14.37
C ASN A 52 -41.15 13.37 13.63
N ALA A 53 -41.10 13.70 12.32
CA ALA A 53 -39.85 13.68 11.55
C ALA A 53 -38.90 14.85 11.91
N PHE A 54 -39.46 16.01 12.29
CA PHE A 54 -38.70 17.18 12.74
C PHE A 54 -38.23 17.04 14.20
N GLU A 55 -39.03 16.48 15.12
CA GLU A 55 -38.60 16.24 16.51
C GLU A 55 -37.54 15.13 16.65
N MET A 56 -37.37 14.27 15.65
CA MET A 56 -36.26 13.31 15.61
C MET A 56 -34.96 13.90 15.03
N PHE A 57 -34.99 15.08 14.40
CA PHE A 57 -33.83 15.69 13.76
C PHE A 57 -33.95 17.23 13.70
N GLU A 58 -33.79 17.91 14.84
CA GLU A 58 -33.23 19.27 14.85
C GLU A 58 -31.76 19.19 15.26
N LEU A 59 -30.88 19.46 14.30
CA LEU A 59 -30.12 20.71 14.25
C LEU A 59 -29.10 20.82 15.38
N GLU A 60 -28.01 20.09 15.21
CA GLU A 60 -26.72 20.72 15.41
C GLU A 60 -26.63 21.93 14.44
N LYS A 61 -27.07 23.10 14.90
CA LYS A 61 -26.67 24.42 14.38
C LYS A 61 -26.92 24.70 12.88
N GLY A 62 -28.16 24.59 12.39
CA GLY A 62 -28.59 25.38 11.22
C GLY A 62 -27.97 25.08 9.83
N CYS A 63 -27.39 23.91 9.57
CA CYS A 63 -26.83 23.56 8.25
C CYS A 63 -27.18 22.13 7.82
N ILE A 64 -27.54 21.95 6.54
CA ILE A 64 -27.68 20.62 5.90
C ILE A 64 -26.27 20.15 5.51
N THR A 65 -25.84 18.99 6.01
CA THR A 65 -24.56 18.41 5.58
C THR A 65 -24.69 17.70 4.22
N PRO A 66 -23.63 17.65 3.39
CA PRO A 66 -23.67 16.96 2.10
C PRO A 66 -24.06 15.48 2.22
N LYS A 67 -23.71 14.84 3.33
CA LYS A 67 -24.08 13.44 3.63
C LYS A 67 -25.58 13.28 3.88
N SER A 68 -26.19 14.25 4.55
CA SER A 68 -27.63 14.25 4.80
C SER A 68 -28.42 14.52 3.52
N LEU A 69 -27.97 15.47 2.69
CA LEU A 69 -28.56 15.77 1.38
C LEU A 69 -28.47 14.58 0.43
N GLN A 70 -27.31 13.92 0.36
CA GLN A 70 -27.10 12.74 -0.47
C GLN A 70 -28.01 11.57 -0.07
N ARG A 71 -28.20 11.31 1.23
CA ARG A 71 -29.13 10.28 1.71
C ARG A 71 -30.59 10.63 1.39
N MET A 72 -30.92 11.91 1.39
CA MET A 72 -32.26 12.39 1.05
C MET A 72 -32.56 12.18 -0.45
N LEU A 73 -31.62 12.55 -1.34
CA LEU A 73 -31.73 12.33 -2.78
C LEU A 73 -31.77 10.84 -3.15
N ALA A 74 -30.95 10.02 -2.49
CA ALA A 74 -30.96 8.56 -2.66
C ALA A 74 -32.30 7.94 -2.23
N ARG A 75 -33.00 8.49 -1.23
CA ARG A 75 -34.33 8.01 -0.83
C ARG A 75 -35.45 8.48 -1.76
N LEU A 76 -35.23 9.56 -2.50
CA LEU A 76 -36.13 10.05 -3.54
C LEU A 76 -35.88 9.40 -4.92
N GLY A 77 -34.92 8.47 -5.01
CA GLY A 77 -34.66 7.67 -6.20
C GLY A 77 -33.60 8.22 -7.15
N ASP A 78 -32.91 9.31 -6.80
CA ASP A 78 -31.76 9.82 -7.56
C ASP A 78 -30.44 9.38 -6.89
N HIS A 79 -29.88 8.29 -7.41
CA HIS A 79 -28.61 7.73 -6.97
C HIS A 79 -27.40 8.24 -7.77
N SER A 80 -27.61 9.17 -8.71
CA SER A 80 -26.55 9.64 -9.61
C SER A 80 -25.61 10.65 -8.95
N LYS A 81 -25.99 11.22 -7.79
CA LYS A 81 -25.24 12.29 -7.12
C LYS A 81 -24.30 11.75 -6.05
N THR A 82 -23.03 12.12 -6.17
CA THR A 82 -21.97 11.82 -5.21
C THR A 82 -22.01 12.79 -4.02
N PHE A 83 -21.23 12.50 -2.99
CA PHE A 83 -21.09 13.38 -1.83
C PHE A 83 -20.55 14.75 -2.24
N ASP A 84 -19.61 14.77 -3.19
CA ASP A 84 -18.99 15.99 -3.71
C ASP A 84 -19.96 16.79 -4.57
N ASP A 85 -20.85 16.14 -5.33
CA ASP A 85 -21.94 16.82 -6.04
C ASP A 85 -22.92 17.50 -5.07
N CYS A 86 -23.23 16.84 -3.95
CA CYS A 86 -24.07 17.40 -2.89
C CYS A 86 -23.36 18.53 -2.13
N ALA A 87 -22.05 18.42 -1.95
CA ALA A 87 -21.23 19.44 -1.31
C ALA A 87 -21.08 20.68 -2.20
N ALA A 88 -20.94 20.50 -3.51
CA ALA A 88 -20.97 21.58 -4.48
C ALA A 88 -22.34 22.28 -4.52
N MET A 89 -23.45 21.53 -4.45
CA MET A 89 -24.79 22.10 -4.34
C MET A 89 -24.96 22.97 -3.08
N ILE A 90 -24.42 22.53 -1.93
CA ILE A 90 -24.48 23.31 -0.68
C ILE A 90 -23.61 24.57 -0.75
N ARG A 91 -22.44 24.51 -1.40
CA ARG A 91 -21.58 25.70 -1.61
C ARG A 91 -22.23 26.77 -2.48
N VAL A 92 -23.07 26.40 -3.44
CA VAL A 92 -23.82 27.36 -4.28
C VAL A 92 -24.88 28.11 -3.46
N PHE A 93 -25.47 27.49 -2.43
CA PHE A 93 -26.42 28.15 -1.53
C PHE A 93 -25.75 29.12 -0.54
N ASP A 94 -24.47 28.91 -0.23
CA ASP A 94 -23.71 29.70 0.74
C ASP A 94 -23.16 31.01 0.14
N THR A 95 -23.13 31.14 -1.20
CA THR A 95 -22.54 32.30 -1.88
C THR A 95 -23.48 33.48 -2.14
N ASP A 96 -24.80 33.32 -2.05
CA ASP A 96 -25.77 34.40 -2.36
C ASP A 96 -26.75 34.61 -1.20
N GLY A 97 -26.27 35.24 -0.14
CA GLY A 97 -27.06 35.62 1.04
C GLY A 97 -27.99 36.81 0.80
N ASN A 98 -29.01 36.66 -0.07
CA ASN A 98 -30.15 37.58 -0.12
C ASN A 98 -31.46 36.83 -0.42
N GLU A 99 -32.46 37.02 0.44
CA GLU A 99 -33.70 36.23 0.53
C GLU A 99 -34.74 36.41 -0.60
N GLU A 100 -34.53 37.28 -1.61
CA GLU A 100 -35.58 37.59 -2.60
C GLU A 100 -35.48 36.89 -3.97
N ASP A 101 -34.45 36.10 -4.28
CA ASP A 101 -34.25 35.55 -5.64
C ASP A 101 -34.49 34.03 -5.80
N LEU A 102 -35.29 33.41 -4.92
CA LEU A 102 -35.56 31.96 -4.95
C LEU A 102 -36.22 31.49 -6.26
N VAL A 103 -37.00 32.35 -6.94
CA VAL A 103 -37.67 32.03 -8.21
C VAL A 103 -36.71 32.15 -9.40
N THR A 104 -35.76 33.09 -9.33
CA THR A 104 -34.75 33.33 -10.37
C THR A 104 -33.66 32.25 -10.35
N GLY A 105 -33.27 31.78 -9.15
CA GLY A 105 -32.35 30.65 -8.97
C GLY A 105 -32.92 29.32 -9.49
N PHE A 106 -34.24 29.09 -9.34
CA PHE A 106 -34.90 27.89 -9.89
C PHE A 106 -34.93 27.86 -11.42
N LEU A 107 -35.10 29.03 -12.07
CA LEU A 107 -35.03 29.17 -13.52
C LEU A 107 -33.60 28.99 -14.05
N PHE A 108 -32.59 29.45 -13.30
CA PHE A 108 -31.18 29.22 -13.63
C PHE A 108 -30.79 27.74 -13.49
N LEU A 109 -31.34 27.04 -12.48
CA LEU A 109 -31.17 25.59 -12.29
C LEU A 109 -31.76 24.78 -13.46
N LEU A 110 -32.93 25.18 -13.98
CA LEU A 110 -33.56 24.55 -15.15
C LEU A 110 -32.78 24.80 -16.46
N LEU A 111 -32.16 25.98 -16.62
CA LEU A 111 -31.27 26.30 -17.74
C LEU A 111 -29.90 25.59 -17.63
N GLN A 112 -29.38 25.37 -16.41
CA GLN A 112 -28.14 24.63 -16.16
C GLN A 112 -28.33 23.10 -16.30
N LEU A 113 -29.51 22.57 -15.94
CA LEU A 113 -29.87 21.16 -16.17
C LEU A 113 -29.99 20.81 -17.65
N THR A 114 -30.18 21.79 -18.53
CA THR A 114 -30.19 21.60 -20.00
C THR A 114 -28.86 21.93 -20.67
N SER A 115 -27.87 22.42 -19.92
CA SER A 115 -26.54 22.81 -20.45
C SER A 115 -25.35 22.16 -19.72
N SER A 116 -25.60 21.17 -18.86
CA SER A 116 -24.53 20.30 -18.36
C SER A 116 -23.94 19.51 -19.54
N SER A 117 -22.77 19.97 -20.01
CA SER A 117 -21.90 19.14 -20.83
C SER A 117 -21.48 17.95 -19.98
N GLN A 118 -22.18 16.82 -20.11
CA GLN A 118 -21.69 15.54 -19.63
C GLN A 118 -20.26 15.40 -20.14
N LYS A 119 -19.25 15.27 -19.25
CA LYS A 119 -17.92 14.81 -19.66
C LYS A 119 -18.13 13.45 -20.33
N THR A 120 -18.14 13.46 -21.66
CA THR A 120 -18.57 12.33 -22.47
C THR A 120 -17.36 11.41 -22.62
N PHE A 121 -17.19 10.48 -21.68
CA PHE A 121 -16.20 9.42 -21.84
C PHE A 121 -16.63 8.48 -22.97
N GLN A 122 -15.65 7.99 -23.74
CA GLN A 122 -15.98 7.25 -24.96
C GLN A 122 -16.50 5.85 -24.66
N GLN A 123 -15.86 5.17 -23.70
CA GLN A 123 -16.25 3.86 -23.20
C GLN A 123 -15.92 3.78 -21.71
N PRO A 124 -16.78 3.22 -20.85
CA PRO A 124 -16.47 3.05 -19.43
C PRO A 124 -15.44 1.93 -19.17
N TYR A 125 -14.45 2.21 -18.32
CA TYR A 125 -13.50 1.22 -17.84
C TYR A 125 -14.15 0.29 -16.81
N VAL A 126 -13.95 -1.01 -17.00
CA VAL A 126 -14.64 -2.07 -16.25
C VAL A 126 -13.93 -2.38 -14.92
N GLY A 127 -12.63 -2.11 -14.83
CA GLY A 127 -11.83 -2.30 -13.61
C GLY A 127 -12.00 -3.69 -12.99
N LYS A 128 -12.17 -3.76 -11.66
CA LYS A 128 -12.31 -5.03 -10.92
C LYS A 128 -13.57 -5.84 -11.25
N THR A 129 -14.57 -5.23 -11.88
CA THR A 129 -15.83 -5.91 -12.22
C THR A 129 -15.64 -7.01 -13.28
N THR A 130 -14.50 -7.04 -14.00
CA THR A 130 -14.15 -8.14 -14.91
C THR A 130 -14.02 -9.49 -14.19
N SER A 131 -13.72 -9.47 -12.90
CA SER A 131 -13.47 -10.67 -12.08
C SER A 131 -14.66 -11.10 -11.20
N ASP A 132 -15.71 -10.27 -11.10
CA ASP A 132 -16.87 -10.55 -10.25
C ASP A 132 -17.98 -11.29 -11.01
N CYS A 133 -17.82 -12.60 -11.14
CA CYS A 133 -18.79 -13.46 -11.82
C CYS A 133 -20.07 -13.72 -11.02
N ASN A 134 -20.14 -13.25 -9.77
CA ASN A 134 -21.30 -13.44 -8.89
C ASN A 134 -22.27 -12.26 -8.95
N ASP A 135 -21.80 -11.10 -9.43
CA ASP A 135 -22.65 -9.94 -9.62
C ASP A 135 -23.68 -10.19 -10.73
N GLN A 136 -24.95 -10.32 -10.34
CA GLN A 136 -26.09 -10.40 -11.27
C GLN A 136 -26.51 -9.03 -11.80
N HIS A 137 -25.92 -7.94 -11.30
CA HIS A 137 -26.11 -6.63 -11.90
C HIS A 137 -25.40 -6.60 -13.25
N LYS A 138 -26.21 -6.47 -14.31
CA LYS A 138 -25.78 -6.16 -15.67
C LYS A 138 -25.17 -4.76 -15.71
N ALA A 139 -24.01 -4.54 -15.07
CA ALA A 139 -23.19 -3.38 -15.36
C ALA A 139 -22.94 -3.42 -16.86
N SER A 140 -23.52 -2.47 -17.59
CA SER A 140 -23.57 -2.45 -19.05
C SER A 140 -22.16 -2.51 -19.66
N SER A 141 -21.19 -1.87 -19.01
CA SER A 141 -19.77 -1.94 -19.39
C SER A 141 -19.16 -3.33 -19.29
N GLY A 142 -19.62 -4.19 -18.37
CA GLY A 142 -19.11 -5.56 -18.18
C GLY A 142 -19.45 -6.48 -19.35
N LEU A 143 -20.54 -6.20 -20.09
CA LEU A 143 -21.00 -7.00 -21.22
C LEU A 143 -20.23 -6.71 -22.53
N GLY A 144 -19.66 -5.53 -22.67
CA GLY A 144 -18.85 -5.15 -23.83
C GLY A 144 -18.63 -3.64 -23.90
N TYR A 145 -18.00 -3.18 -24.98
CA TYR A 145 -17.96 -1.76 -25.30
C TYR A 145 -19.22 -1.38 -26.07
N PHE A 146 -19.80 -0.20 -25.80
CA PHE A 146 -21.02 0.24 -26.46
C PHE A 146 -20.83 0.54 -27.94
N CYS A 147 -21.84 0.22 -28.73
CA CYS A 147 -21.94 0.56 -30.14
C CYS A 147 -22.15 2.06 -30.39
N ASN A 148 -21.06 2.84 -30.40
CA ASN A 148 -21.06 4.29 -30.61
C ASN A 148 -20.11 4.79 -31.70
N GLY A 149 -19.45 3.88 -32.42
CA GLY A 149 -18.61 4.20 -33.57
C GLY A 149 -19.41 4.63 -34.80
N VAL A 150 -18.74 5.28 -35.74
CA VAL A 150 -19.36 5.72 -37.00
C VAL A 150 -19.91 4.52 -37.77
N ASN A 151 -19.13 3.43 -37.81
CA ASN A 151 -19.51 2.19 -38.43
C ASN A 151 -19.93 1.17 -37.37
N LYS A 152 -20.94 0.35 -37.72
CA LYS A 152 -21.35 -0.79 -36.90
C LYS A 152 -20.36 -1.96 -36.93
N SER A 153 -19.38 -1.91 -37.84
CA SER A 153 -18.27 -2.86 -37.90
C SER A 153 -17.00 -2.21 -38.41
N CYS A 154 -15.86 -2.76 -38.03
CA CYS A 154 -14.54 -2.29 -38.42
C CYS A 154 -13.49 -3.39 -38.22
N GLN A 155 -12.38 -3.27 -38.96
CA GLN A 155 -11.14 -3.95 -38.60
C GLN A 155 -10.55 -3.25 -37.36
N THR A 156 -10.20 -4.03 -36.35
CA THR A 156 -9.56 -3.55 -35.12
C THR A 156 -8.56 -4.58 -34.61
N TYR A 157 -7.95 -4.33 -33.46
CA TYR A 157 -6.89 -5.18 -32.92
C TYR A 157 -7.14 -5.52 -31.46
N VAL A 158 -6.64 -6.68 -31.04
CA VAL A 158 -6.52 -7.05 -29.64
C VAL A 158 -5.07 -7.45 -29.34
N THR A 159 -4.64 -7.33 -28.10
CA THR A 159 -3.36 -7.92 -27.69
C THR A 159 -3.55 -9.17 -26.84
N PHE A 160 -2.63 -10.12 -27.00
CA PHE A 160 -2.64 -11.39 -26.29
C PHE A 160 -1.23 -11.74 -25.83
N ARG A 161 -1.07 -12.27 -24.63
CA ARG A 161 0.23 -12.78 -24.17
C ARG A 161 0.28 -14.29 -24.36
N ALA A 162 1.31 -14.78 -25.04
CA ALA A 162 1.46 -16.21 -25.30
C ALA A 162 1.47 -17.01 -23.98
N ILE A 163 0.62 -18.03 -23.87
CA ILE A 163 0.52 -18.93 -22.71
C ILE A 163 0.70 -20.38 -23.15
N PRO A 164 1.00 -21.31 -22.23
CA PRO A 164 1.03 -22.74 -22.56
C PRO A 164 -0.24 -23.15 -23.31
N ASN A 165 -0.08 -23.94 -24.38
CA ASN A 165 -1.12 -24.36 -25.35
C ASN A 165 -1.60 -23.29 -26.35
N TYR A 166 -1.38 -21.99 -26.08
CA TYR A 166 -1.71 -20.88 -26.98
C TYR A 166 -0.49 -19.98 -27.19
N ASN A 167 0.59 -20.57 -27.70
CA ASN A 167 1.88 -19.89 -27.85
C ASN A 167 2.40 -19.89 -29.29
N ASN A 168 1.63 -20.30 -30.28
CA ASN A 168 2.02 -20.21 -31.69
C ASN A 168 0.94 -19.50 -32.51
N VAL A 169 1.30 -19.00 -33.69
CA VAL A 169 0.42 -18.21 -34.56
C VAL A 169 -0.91 -18.93 -34.82
N SER A 170 -0.87 -20.22 -35.16
CA SER A 170 -2.06 -21.02 -35.45
C SER A 170 -2.98 -21.17 -34.23
N ALA A 171 -2.42 -21.50 -33.06
CA ALA A 171 -3.19 -21.69 -31.83
C ALA A 171 -3.82 -20.37 -31.33
N ILE A 172 -3.08 -19.26 -31.37
CA ILE A 172 -3.58 -17.93 -30.99
C ILE A 172 -4.68 -17.48 -31.95
N SER A 173 -4.48 -17.68 -33.26
CA SER A 173 -5.48 -17.31 -34.29
C SER A 173 -6.77 -18.11 -34.13
N THR A 174 -6.66 -19.42 -33.83
CA THR A 174 -7.82 -20.26 -33.56
C THR A 174 -8.56 -19.84 -32.30
N LEU A 175 -7.84 -19.52 -31.22
CA LEU A 175 -8.45 -19.08 -29.96
C LEU A 175 -9.23 -17.77 -30.13
N LEU A 176 -8.64 -16.80 -30.83
CA LEU A 176 -9.19 -15.45 -30.95
C LEU A 176 -10.03 -15.21 -32.22
N GLY A 177 -10.22 -16.24 -33.05
CA GLY A 177 -11.03 -16.14 -34.27
C GLY A 177 -10.41 -15.24 -35.35
N ALA A 178 -9.08 -15.24 -35.46
CA ALA A 178 -8.32 -14.41 -36.40
C ALA A 178 -7.72 -15.22 -37.55
N ASP A 179 -7.30 -14.52 -38.62
CA ASP A 179 -6.58 -15.12 -39.75
C ASP A 179 -5.08 -15.27 -39.41
N PRO A 180 -4.51 -16.50 -39.42
CA PRO A 180 -3.10 -16.73 -39.13
C PRO A 180 -2.13 -15.91 -39.98
N SER A 181 -2.47 -15.66 -41.25
CA SER A 181 -1.63 -14.87 -42.17
C SER A 181 -1.54 -13.41 -41.73
N GLN A 182 -2.64 -12.85 -41.21
CA GLN A 182 -2.70 -11.49 -40.69
C GLN A 182 -1.94 -11.36 -39.35
N VAL A 183 -2.06 -12.36 -38.47
CA VAL A 183 -1.30 -12.42 -37.21
C VAL A 183 0.20 -12.54 -37.48
N SER A 184 0.61 -13.37 -38.44
CA SER A 184 1.99 -13.50 -38.90
C SER A 184 2.54 -12.16 -39.43
N LEU A 185 1.79 -11.52 -40.33
CA LEU A 185 2.19 -10.27 -40.98
C LEU A 185 2.40 -9.14 -39.98
N ILE A 186 1.42 -8.87 -39.09
CA ILE A 186 1.48 -7.72 -38.18
C ILE A 186 2.56 -7.85 -37.11
N ASN A 187 2.88 -9.07 -36.69
CA ASN A 187 3.95 -9.34 -35.72
C ASN A 187 5.32 -9.51 -36.38
N SER A 188 5.40 -9.47 -37.73
CA SER A 188 6.63 -9.68 -38.50
C SER A 188 7.32 -11.02 -38.18
N VAL A 189 6.53 -12.10 -38.10
CA VAL A 189 7.01 -13.46 -37.83
C VAL A 189 6.41 -14.46 -38.81
N PRO A 190 7.07 -15.58 -39.15
CA PRO A 190 6.48 -16.65 -39.95
C PRO A 190 5.20 -17.26 -39.32
N GLU A 191 4.28 -17.79 -40.12
CA GLU A 191 3.07 -18.49 -39.62
C GLU A 191 3.38 -19.73 -38.77
N THR A 192 4.58 -20.31 -38.89
CA THR A 192 5.03 -21.46 -38.08
C THR A 192 5.67 -21.05 -36.75
N THR A 193 5.66 -19.75 -36.41
CA THR A 193 6.36 -19.25 -35.22
C THR A 193 5.66 -19.66 -33.94
N THR A 194 6.48 -20.13 -32.99
CA THR A 194 6.12 -20.30 -31.58
C THR A 194 6.77 -19.16 -30.80
N PHE A 195 5.97 -18.44 -30.03
CA PHE A 195 6.38 -17.37 -29.14
C PHE A 195 6.75 -17.91 -27.76
N ASP A 196 7.71 -17.25 -27.10
CA ASP A 196 8.00 -17.48 -25.69
C ASP A 196 6.79 -17.12 -24.81
N THR A 197 6.65 -17.80 -23.68
CA THR A 197 5.59 -17.48 -22.70
C THR A 197 5.66 -16.01 -22.30
N ASN A 198 4.50 -15.38 -22.14
CA ASN A 198 4.28 -13.95 -21.89
C ASN A 198 4.65 -12.99 -23.01
N LYS A 199 5.18 -13.46 -24.15
CA LYS A 199 5.40 -12.59 -25.31
C LYS A 199 4.09 -11.96 -25.75
N LEU A 200 4.07 -10.63 -25.87
CA LEU A 200 2.91 -9.88 -26.36
C LEU A 200 2.77 -10.08 -27.89
N VAL A 201 1.56 -10.39 -28.32
CA VAL A 201 1.18 -10.66 -29.72
C VAL A 201 0.02 -9.75 -30.09
N ILE A 202 0.09 -9.11 -31.26
CA ILE A 202 -0.99 -8.29 -31.82
C ILE A 202 -1.86 -9.17 -32.70
N VAL A 203 -3.17 -9.13 -32.53
CA VAL A 203 -4.11 -10.00 -33.25
C VAL A 203 -5.18 -9.14 -33.92
N PRO A 204 -5.22 -9.09 -35.27
CA PRO A 204 -6.27 -8.38 -36.00
C PRO A 204 -7.60 -9.15 -35.89
N VAL A 205 -8.67 -8.43 -35.54
CA VAL A 205 -10.02 -8.99 -35.41
C VAL A 205 -11.05 -8.11 -36.14
N ASN A 206 -12.17 -8.71 -36.53
CA ASN A 206 -13.29 -8.00 -37.12
C ASN A 206 -14.33 -7.71 -36.05
N CYS A 207 -14.41 -6.46 -35.64
CA CYS A 207 -15.35 -6.03 -34.62
C CYS A 207 -16.69 -5.66 -35.23
N SER A 208 -17.79 -6.05 -34.58
CA SER A 208 -19.13 -5.70 -35.03
C SER A 208 -20.11 -5.54 -33.87
N CYS A 209 -21.15 -4.75 -34.08
CA CYS A 209 -22.24 -4.61 -33.11
C CYS A 209 -23.11 -5.86 -33.03
N SER A 210 -23.27 -6.37 -31.82
CA SER A 210 -24.23 -7.41 -31.45
C SER A 210 -25.14 -6.86 -30.34
N GLY A 211 -26.36 -6.47 -30.72
CA GLY A 211 -27.22 -5.67 -29.85
C GLY A 211 -26.59 -4.29 -29.57
N GLU A 212 -26.41 -3.97 -28.29
CA GLU A 212 -25.87 -2.68 -27.83
C GLU A 212 -24.33 -2.67 -27.74
N PHE A 213 -23.67 -3.82 -27.88
CA PHE A 213 -22.25 -3.98 -27.62
C PHE A 213 -21.45 -4.39 -28.86
N TYR A 214 -20.26 -3.82 -29.00
CA TYR A 214 -19.24 -4.30 -29.93
C TYR A 214 -18.63 -5.60 -29.42
N GLN A 215 -18.52 -6.58 -30.33
CA GLN A 215 -17.83 -7.83 -30.07
C GLN A 215 -17.23 -8.44 -31.35
N SER A 216 -16.19 -9.23 -31.17
CA SER A 216 -15.70 -10.19 -32.17
C SER A 216 -15.95 -11.59 -31.62
N ASN A 217 -16.82 -12.35 -32.25
CA ASN A 217 -17.22 -13.66 -31.75
C ASN A 217 -16.18 -14.72 -32.11
N THR A 218 -15.73 -15.46 -31.11
CA THR A 218 -14.95 -16.69 -31.27
C THR A 218 -15.65 -17.84 -30.52
N SER A 219 -15.05 -19.03 -30.53
CA SER A 219 -15.58 -20.17 -29.78
C SER A 219 -14.46 -20.90 -29.03
N TYR A 220 -14.83 -21.51 -27.91
CA TYR A 220 -13.91 -22.25 -27.06
C TYR A 220 -14.49 -23.63 -26.73
N ILE A 221 -13.62 -24.65 -26.68
CA ILE A 221 -13.98 -26.01 -26.28
C ILE A 221 -13.62 -26.18 -24.81
N VAL A 222 -14.63 -26.43 -23.98
CA VAL A 222 -14.51 -26.51 -22.52
C VAL A 222 -13.65 -27.70 -22.11
N ASN A 223 -12.61 -27.45 -21.31
CA ASN A 223 -11.77 -28.47 -20.70
C ASN A 223 -12.29 -28.89 -19.32
N GLN A 224 -11.74 -29.98 -18.78
CA GLN A 224 -12.12 -30.47 -17.47
C GLN A 224 -11.73 -29.46 -16.38
N GLY A 225 -12.71 -29.01 -15.59
CA GLY A 225 -12.51 -28.04 -14.51
C GLY A 225 -12.67 -26.58 -14.91
N ASP A 226 -12.91 -26.29 -16.19
CA ASP A 226 -13.13 -24.93 -16.66
C ASP A 226 -14.38 -24.30 -16.05
N GLN A 227 -14.25 -23.05 -15.65
CA GLN A 227 -15.35 -22.15 -15.26
C GLN A 227 -15.31 -20.91 -16.16
N TYR A 228 -16.43 -20.19 -16.29
CA TYR A 228 -16.43 -18.92 -17.04
C TYR A 228 -15.42 -17.91 -16.52
N SER A 229 -15.17 -17.90 -15.21
CA SER A 229 -14.12 -17.08 -14.59
C SER A 229 -12.73 -17.44 -15.11
N THR A 230 -12.36 -18.73 -15.08
CA THR A 230 -11.07 -19.23 -15.58
C THR A 230 -10.92 -19.00 -17.08
N ILE A 231 -11.97 -19.26 -17.87
CA ILE A 231 -11.99 -19.01 -19.31
C ILE A 231 -11.76 -17.52 -19.59
N ALA A 232 -12.51 -16.62 -18.96
CA ALA A 232 -12.39 -15.19 -19.19
C ALA A 232 -11.03 -14.62 -18.73
N ASN A 233 -10.58 -14.97 -17.52
CA ASN A 233 -9.44 -14.32 -16.87
C ASN A 233 -8.09 -14.98 -17.18
N GLU A 234 -8.04 -16.30 -17.34
CA GLU A 234 -6.78 -17.03 -17.55
C GLU A 234 -6.57 -17.38 -19.02
N ILE A 235 -7.61 -17.89 -19.70
CA ILE A 235 -7.50 -18.31 -21.11
C ILE A 235 -7.58 -17.11 -22.06
N PHE A 236 -8.58 -16.25 -21.88
CA PHE A 236 -8.79 -15.05 -22.70
C PHE A 236 -8.20 -13.77 -22.07
N GLN A 237 -7.59 -13.87 -20.89
CA GLN A 237 -6.80 -12.79 -20.29
C GLN A 237 -7.57 -11.47 -20.13
N GLY A 238 -8.88 -11.50 -19.91
CA GLY A 238 -9.70 -10.27 -19.79
C GLY A 238 -10.12 -9.63 -21.12
N LEU A 239 -9.82 -10.26 -22.27
CA LEU A 239 -10.42 -9.92 -23.56
C LEU A 239 -11.93 -10.20 -23.61
N THR A 240 -12.46 -10.90 -22.61
CA THR A 240 -13.89 -11.11 -22.38
C THR A 240 -14.15 -11.12 -20.87
N THR A 241 -15.40 -11.13 -20.46
CA THR A 241 -15.80 -11.25 -19.05
C THR A 241 -16.70 -12.46 -18.89
N CYS A 242 -16.75 -13.03 -17.68
CA CYS A 242 -17.64 -14.16 -17.41
C CYS A 242 -19.12 -13.80 -17.58
N GLN A 243 -19.50 -12.55 -17.30
CA GLN A 243 -20.85 -12.04 -17.54
C GLN A 243 -21.15 -11.96 -19.04
N ALA A 244 -20.19 -11.53 -19.87
CA ALA A 244 -20.37 -11.47 -21.32
C ALA A 244 -20.49 -12.87 -21.95
N ILE A 245 -19.71 -13.84 -21.47
CA ILE A 245 -19.84 -15.25 -21.87
C ILE A 245 -21.20 -15.81 -21.44
N ALA A 246 -21.61 -15.61 -20.19
CA ALA A 246 -22.88 -16.10 -19.66
C ALA A 246 -24.11 -15.44 -20.33
N ASN A 247 -23.96 -14.23 -20.86
CA ASN A 247 -25.02 -13.51 -21.56
C ASN A 247 -25.16 -13.90 -23.05
N GLN A 248 -24.34 -14.81 -23.57
CA GLN A 248 -24.53 -15.33 -24.92
C GLN A 248 -25.73 -16.29 -24.96
N PRO A 249 -26.69 -16.13 -25.89
CA PRO A 249 -27.92 -16.92 -25.92
C PRO A 249 -27.74 -18.43 -26.03
N GLU A 250 -26.66 -18.86 -26.68
CA GLU A 250 -26.37 -20.27 -26.96
C GLU A 250 -25.58 -20.95 -25.83
N ASN A 251 -25.04 -20.18 -24.89
CA ASN A 251 -24.16 -20.69 -23.85
C ASN A 251 -24.98 -21.27 -22.67
N PRO A 252 -24.50 -22.36 -22.06
CA PRO A 252 -25.15 -22.92 -20.88
C PRO A 252 -25.05 -21.97 -19.68
N ILE A 253 -25.88 -22.22 -18.66
CA ILE A 253 -25.74 -21.51 -17.37
C ILE A 253 -24.35 -21.78 -16.76
N PRO A 254 -23.78 -20.85 -15.97
CA PRO A 254 -22.41 -20.95 -15.45
C PRO A 254 -22.08 -22.25 -14.70
N SER A 255 -23.06 -22.85 -14.01
CA SER A 255 -22.91 -24.12 -13.28
C SER A 255 -23.03 -25.38 -14.16
N GLY A 256 -23.26 -25.24 -15.47
CA GLY A 256 -23.58 -26.32 -16.39
C GLY A 256 -22.53 -26.62 -17.47
N LEU A 257 -21.28 -26.17 -17.28
CA LEU A 257 -20.21 -26.42 -18.25
C LEU A 257 -19.79 -27.90 -18.29
N LEU A 258 -19.92 -28.51 -19.46
CA LEU A 258 -19.51 -29.89 -19.72
C LEU A 258 -18.22 -29.93 -20.55
N GLN A 259 -17.30 -30.83 -20.18
CA GLN A 259 -16.07 -31.05 -20.95
C GLN A 259 -16.40 -31.42 -22.41
N GLY A 260 -15.68 -30.83 -23.35
CA GLY A 260 -15.86 -31.03 -24.79
C GLY A 260 -16.99 -30.21 -25.40
N GLN A 261 -17.79 -29.50 -24.59
CA GLN A 261 -18.82 -28.59 -25.08
C GLN A 261 -18.17 -27.36 -25.73
N ARG A 262 -18.72 -26.92 -26.87
CA ARG A 262 -18.33 -25.65 -27.50
C ARG A 262 -19.21 -24.53 -26.96
N ILE A 263 -18.58 -23.43 -26.56
CA ILE A 263 -19.25 -22.19 -26.13
C ILE A 263 -18.84 -21.03 -27.03
N SER A 264 -19.72 -20.04 -27.17
CA SER A 264 -19.44 -18.76 -27.83
C SER A 264 -18.73 -17.81 -26.88
N VAL A 265 -17.67 -17.15 -27.33
CA VAL A 265 -16.90 -16.19 -26.52
C VAL A 265 -16.87 -14.85 -27.24
N PRO A 266 -17.52 -13.79 -26.70
CA PRO A 266 -17.49 -12.46 -27.29
C PRO A 266 -16.21 -11.72 -26.84
N LEU A 267 -15.29 -11.46 -27.77
CA LEU A 267 -14.12 -10.63 -27.48
C LEU A 267 -14.50 -9.16 -27.48
N ARG A 268 -14.02 -8.42 -26.48
CA ARG A 268 -14.21 -6.98 -26.32
C ARG A 268 -13.36 -6.22 -27.33
N CYS A 269 -14.03 -5.49 -28.21
CA CYS A 269 -13.41 -4.66 -29.24
C CYS A 269 -14.29 -3.43 -29.47
N ALA A 270 -13.81 -2.42 -30.19
CA ALA A 270 -14.62 -1.24 -30.52
C ALA A 270 -14.19 -0.63 -31.85
N CYS A 271 -15.09 0.16 -32.44
CA CYS A 271 -14.84 0.95 -33.64
C CYS A 271 -14.70 2.45 -33.32
N PRO A 272 -13.84 3.19 -34.04
CA PRO A 272 -13.65 4.62 -33.81
C PRO A 272 -14.95 5.42 -33.96
N THR A 273 -15.11 6.42 -33.10
CA THR A 273 -16.22 7.37 -33.18
C THR A 273 -15.94 8.51 -34.12
N LYS A 274 -16.98 9.29 -34.41
CA LYS A 274 -16.86 10.44 -35.31
C LYS A 274 -15.81 11.43 -34.80
N ASN A 275 -15.84 11.76 -33.51
CA ASN A 275 -14.88 12.68 -32.89
C ASN A 275 -13.44 12.15 -33.00
N GLN A 276 -13.24 10.84 -32.85
CA GLN A 276 -11.93 10.21 -32.99
C GLN A 276 -11.42 10.30 -34.43
N ILE A 277 -12.25 9.93 -35.41
CA ILE A 277 -11.91 10.03 -36.84
C ILE A 277 -11.64 11.47 -37.25
N ASP A 278 -12.47 12.42 -36.82
CA ASP A 278 -12.30 13.85 -37.10
C ASP A 278 -11.01 14.40 -36.49
N SER A 279 -10.51 13.79 -35.40
CA SER A 279 -9.22 14.11 -34.76
C SER A 279 -8.04 13.30 -35.34
N GLY A 280 -8.25 12.51 -36.39
CA GLY A 280 -7.21 11.69 -37.05
C GLY A 280 -6.95 10.32 -36.41
N LEU A 281 -7.73 9.91 -35.41
CA LEU A 281 -7.62 8.61 -34.72
C LEU A 281 -8.50 7.57 -35.42
N ASN A 282 -7.90 6.84 -36.36
CA ASN A 282 -8.60 5.93 -37.27
C ASN A 282 -8.67 4.48 -36.79
N TYR A 283 -7.96 4.14 -35.72
CA TYR A 283 -7.86 2.76 -35.22
C TYR A 283 -8.01 2.71 -33.71
N LEU A 284 -8.54 1.58 -33.22
CA LEU A 284 -8.57 1.24 -31.80
C LEU A 284 -7.87 -0.12 -31.62
N ILE A 285 -7.29 -0.32 -30.44
CA ILE A 285 -6.79 -1.64 -30.01
C ILE A 285 -7.25 -1.92 -28.59
N SER A 286 -7.83 -3.09 -28.35
CA SER A 286 -8.09 -3.59 -26.99
C SER A 286 -6.78 -4.14 -26.41
N TYR A 287 -6.10 -3.32 -25.64
CA TYR A 287 -4.84 -3.64 -25.01
C TYR A 287 -5.05 -4.34 -23.66
N LEU A 288 -4.51 -5.56 -23.55
CA LEU A 288 -4.40 -6.31 -22.30
C LEU A 288 -3.43 -5.63 -21.32
N VAL A 289 -3.95 -5.21 -20.16
CA VAL A 289 -3.16 -4.67 -19.05
C VAL A 289 -2.42 -5.79 -18.34
N ALA A 290 -1.09 -5.75 -18.35
CA ALA A 290 -0.25 -6.71 -17.63
C ALA A 290 -0.11 -6.36 -16.14
N LYS A 291 0.36 -7.32 -15.34
CA LYS A 291 0.70 -7.07 -13.93
C LYS A 291 1.81 -6.02 -13.86
N ARG A 292 1.63 -4.98 -13.03
CA ARG A 292 2.59 -3.86 -12.84
C ARG A 292 2.71 -2.88 -14.01
N GLU A 293 1.69 -2.80 -14.88
CA GLU A 293 1.55 -1.71 -15.85
C GLU A 293 0.63 -0.61 -15.30
N PHE A 294 0.98 0.65 -15.58
CA PHE A 294 0.20 1.85 -15.25
C PHE A 294 0.03 2.70 -16.50
N LEU A 295 -0.92 3.63 -16.50
CA LEU A 295 -1.36 4.38 -17.69
C LEU A 295 -0.22 5.03 -18.47
N LEU A 296 0.77 5.61 -17.77
CA LEU A 296 1.93 6.24 -18.39
C LEU A 296 2.79 5.26 -19.21
N LEU A 297 2.96 4.01 -18.75
CA LEU A 297 3.72 3.02 -19.53
C LEU A 297 2.99 2.62 -20.81
N ILE A 298 1.66 2.54 -20.73
CA ILE A 298 0.83 2.20 -21.88
C ILE A 298 0.83 3.38 -22.87
N SER A 299 0.67 4.61 -22.39
CA SER A 299 0.73 5.81 -23.24
C SER A 299 2.10 5.95 -23.93
N GLN A 300 3.20 5.75 -23.21
CA GLN A 300 4.56 5.73 -23.76
C GLN A 300 4.76 4.60 -24.79
N ARG A 301 4.28 3.39 -24.50
CA ARG A 301 4.38 2.23 -25.41
C ARG A 301 3.71 2.50 -26.75
N PHE A 302 2.56 3.17 -26.74
CA PHE A 302 1.81 3.52 -27.94
C PHE A 302 2.16 4.90 -28.50
N LYS A 303 3.01 5.68 -27.81
CA LYS A 303 3.36 7.07 -28.15
C LYS A 303 2.13 7.97 -28.29
N ILE A 304 1.18 7.80 -27.37
CA ILE A 304 -0.03 8.63 -27.30
C ILE A 304 -0.04 9.46 -26.02
N ASP A 305 -0.84 10.50 -26.02
CA ASP A 305 -1.11 11.31 -24.83
C ASP A 305 -1.88 10.49 -23.77
N GLN A 306 -1.52 10.68 -22.49
CA GLN A 306 -2.15 9.94 -21.39
C GLN A 306 -3.61 10.39 -21.18
N ASN A 307 -3.93 11.67 -21.35
CA ASN A 307 -5.29 12.19 -21.16
C ASN A 307 -6.23 11.66 -22.26
N LEU A 308 -5.71 11.46 -23.48
CA LEU A 308 -6.44 10.77 -24.53
C LEU A 308 -6.78 9.31 -24.14
N LEU A 309 -5.85 8.60 -23.49
CA LEU A 309 -6.09 7.23 -23.01
C LEU A 309 -7.14 7.21 -21.88
N VAL A 310 -7.05 8.15 -20.94
CA VAL A 310 -7.98 8.31 -19.81
C VAL A 310 -9.40 8.62 -20.30
N SER A 311 -9.55 9.62 -21.17
CA SER A 311 -10.84 10.06 -21.72
C SER A 311 -11.48 8.99 -22.62
N THR A 312 -10.68 8.23 -23.37
CA THR A 312 -11.17 7.11 -24.20
C THR A 312 -11.78 5.99 -23.36
N ASN A 313 -11.24 5.76 -22.16
CA ASN A 313 -11.65 4.66 -21.29
C ASN A 313 -12.50 5.11 -20.09
N GLY A 314 -12.86 6.40 -19.97
CA GLY A 314 -13.66 6.89 -18.86
C GLY A 314 -13.05 6.57 -17.50
N ILE A 315 -11.71 6.65 -17.40
CA ILE A 315 -10.97 6.31 -16.20
C ILE A 315 -11.09 7.49 -15.24
N SER A 316 -11.85 7.33 -14.16
CA SER A 316 -12.08 8.36 -13.14
C SER A 316 -11.05 8.32 -12.00
N GLN A 317 -10.25 7.25 -11.91
CA GLN A 317 -9.17 7.04 -10.94
C GLN A 317 -7.96 6.50 -11.70
N ASP A 318 -6.75 7.01 -11.49
CA ASP A 318 -5.51 6.59 -12.19
C ASP A 318 -5.12 5.10 -12.02
N THR A 319 -5.95 4.31 -11.36
CA THR A 319 -5.73 2.88 -11.10
C THR A 319 -6.31 2.02 -12.21
N ILE A 320 -5.43 1.29 -12.91
CA ILE A 320 -5.78 0.21 -13.82
C ILE A 320 -5.44 -1.14 -13.20
N PHE A 321 -6.19 -2.18 -13.56
CA PHE A 321 -6.08 -3.53 -12.99
C PHE A 321 -5.53 -4.52 -14.01
N PRO A 322 -4.64 -5.45 -13.62
CA PRO A 322 -4.19 -6.54 -14.50
C PRO A 322 -5.35 -7.43 -14.96
N ASN A 323 -5.18 -8.13 -16.09
CA ASN A 323 -6.22 -8.98 -16.70
C ASN A 323 -7.51 -8.20 -17.02
N THR A 324 -7.37 -6.92 -17.36
CA THR A 324 -8.41 -6.09 -17.95
C THR A 324 -7.94 -5.53 -19.28
N THR A 325 -8.85 -4.94 -20.04
CA THR A 325 -8.55 -4.32 -21.33
C THR A 325 -8.75 -2.81 -21.31
N LEU A 326 -7.86 -2.09 -21.98
CA LEU A 326 -8.00 -0.67 -22.31
C LEU A 326 -8.13 -0.50 -23.82
N LEU A 327 -9.02 0.38 -24.27
CA LEU A 327 -9.05 0.84 -25.65
C LEU A 327 -8.02 1.93 -25.86
N VAL A 328 -7.04 1.65 -26.70
CA VAL A 328 -6.01 2.61 -27.07
C VAL A 328 -6.33 3.17 -28.45
N PRO A 329 -6.56 4.49 -28.61
CA PRO A 329 -6.78 5.11 -29.91
C PRO A 329 -5.46 5.38 -30.63
N LEU A 330 -5.43 5.10 -31.94
CA LEU A 330 -4.24 5.22 -32.78
C LEU A 330 -4.58 5.93 -34.10
N ASP A 331 -3.64 6.74 -34.58
CA ASP A 331 -3.72 7.40 -35.89
C ASP A 331 -3.45 6.43 -37.05
N LYS A 332 -2.62 5.41 -36.80
CA LYS A 332 -2.17 4.39 -37.74
C LYS A 332 -2.39 2.98 -37.19
N PRO A 333 -2.38 1.94 -38.03
CA PRO A 333 -2.38 0.56 -37.56
C PRO A 333 -1.22 0.31 -36.58
N PRO A 334 -1.43 -0.50 -35.52
CA PRO A 334 -0.37 -0.85 -34.59
C PRO A 334 0.74 -1.61 -35.32
N SER A 335 1.98 -1.40 -34.88
CA SER A 335 3.16 -2.07 -35.44
C SER A 335 3.82 -2.96 -34.40
N ASN A 336 4.65 -3.91 -34.84
CA ASN A 336 5.39 -4.81 -33.95
C ASN A 336 6.32 -4.09 -32.95
N SER A 337 6.59 -2.80 -33.10
CA SER A 337 7.37 -2.02 -32.12
C SER A 337 6.76 -2.09 -30.72
N ILE A 338 5.42 -2.20 -30.59
CA ILE A 338 4.75 -2.26 -29.29
C ILE A 338 4.92 -3.62 -28.60
N THR A 339 5.40 -4.66 -29.29
CA THR A 339 5.61 -6.01 -28.71
C THR A 339 7.04 -6.22 -28.19
N VAL A 340 7.92 -5.24 -28.40
CA VAL A 340 9.29 -5.27 -27.89
C VAL A 340 9.25 -4.88 -26.41
N GLU A 341 9.83 -5.72 -25.56
CA GLU A 341 10.06 -5.39 -24.15
C GLU A 341 11.39 -4.62 -24.02
N PRO A 342 11.48 -3.60 -23.15
CA PRO A 342 12.75 -2.92 -22.89
C PRO A 342 13.83 -3.93 -22.46
N PRO A 343 15.09 -3.77 -22.87
CA PRO A 343 16.14 -4.72 -22.53
C PRO A 343 16.31 -4.81 -21.00
N THR A 344 16.00 -5.97 -20.45
CA THR A 344 16.30 -6.33 -19.06
C THR A 344 17.78 -6.69 -18.94
N SER A 345 18.47 -6.11 -17.97
CA SER A 345 19.84 -6.46 -17.60
C SER A 345 19.95 -7.97 -17.30
N PRO A 346 21.03 -8.65 -17.71
CA PRO A 346 21.13 -10.11 -17.63
C PRO A 346 21.12 -10.60 -16.17
N PRO A 347 20.45 -11.74 -15.87
CA PRO A 347 20.43 -12.32 -14.54
C PRO A 347 21.81 -12.90 -14.17
N PRO A 348 22.20 -12.86 -12.88
CA PRO A 348 23.43 -13.52 -12.41
C PRO A 348 23.33 -15.05 -12.53
N PRO A 349 24.46 -15.75 -12.75
CA PRO A 349 24.49 -17.18 -13.03
C PRO A 349 24.04 -18.04 -11.83
N PRO A 350 23.46 -19.23 -12.08
CA PRO A 350 22.88 -20.07 -11.02
C PRO A 350 23.96 -20.76 -10.18
N VAL A 351 23.88 -20.58 -8.86
CA VAL A 351 24.70 -21.29 -7.86
C VAL A 351 24.21 -22.72 -7.72
N THR A 352 25.08 -23.68 -8.01
CA THR A 352 24.86 -25.12 -7.89
C THR A 352 24.81 -25.51 -6.41
N ARG A 353 23.69 -26.08 -5.95
CA ARG A 353 23.59 -26.70 -4.60
C ARG A 353 23.88 -28.21 -4.70
N PRO A 354 24.67 -28.81 -3.80
CA PRO A 354 24.88 -30.24 -3.78
C PRO A 354 23.71 -30.99 -3.12
N ASN A 355 23.48 -32.20 -3.63
CA ASN A 355 22.43 -33.14 -3.28
C ASN A 355 22.55 -33.65 -1.84
N THR A 356 21.44 -33.67 -1.11
CA THR A 356 21.30 -34.45 0.13
C THR A 356 20.21 -35.49 -0.06
N THR A 357 20.62 -36.76 0.04
CA THR A 357 19.85 -37.99 -0.03
C THR A 357 18.79 -38.10 1.08
N THR A 358 17.57 -38.44 0.68
CA THR A 358 16.46 -38.93 1.50
C THR A 358 16.69 -40.37 1.96
N PRO A 359 16.08 -40.78 3.08
CA PRO A 359 15.48 -42.11 3.17
C PRO A 359 13.95 -42.04 3.36
N SER A 360 13.28 -42.91 2.61
CA SER A 360 11.92 -43.43 2.80
C SER A 360 11.81 -44.20 4.14
N SER A 361 10.67 -44.54 4.75
CA SER A 361 9.32 -44.87 4.27
C SER A 361 8.39 -45.10 5.48
N ASN A 362 7.10 -44.86 5.25
CA ASN A 362 5.91 -45.60 5.71
C ASN A 362 5.31 -45.47 7.13
N GLU A 363 4.02 -45.09 7.05
CA GLU A 363 2.83 -45.70 7.64
C GLU A 363 2.12 -45.12 8.87
N SER A 364 0.80 -45.20 8.74
CA SER A 364 -0.30 -44.52 9.43
C SER A 364 -0.65 -45.07 10.82
N SER A 365 -1.34 -44.28 11.65
CA SER A 365 -2.68 -44.60 12.17
C SER A 365 -3.16 -43.61 13.26
N ASN A 366 -4.45 -43.25 13.18
CA ASN A 366 -5.22 -42.49 14.17
C ASN A 366 -5.34 -43.21 15.54
N LYS A 367 -5.40 -42.43 16.64
CA LYS A 367 -6.56 -42.37 17.56
C LYS A 367 -6.28 -41.51 18.79
N THR A 368 -7.25 -40.67 19.09
CA THR A 368 -7.40 -39.83 20.29
C THR A 368 -7.96 -40.65 21.46
N TRP A 369 -7.67 -40.14 22.67
CA TRP A 369 -8.32 -40.37 23.98
C TRP A 369 -7.67 -41.39 24.91
N VAL A 370 -7.13 -40.87 26.01
CA VAL A 370 -7.37 -41.26 27.43
C VAL A 370 -6.29 -40.53 28.25
N TYR A 371 -6.65 -39.58 29.11
CA TYR A 371 -6.08 -39.34 30.46
C TYR A 371 -6.85 -38.22 31.17
N ALA A 372 -8.16 -38.42 31.32
CA ALA A 372 -8.98 -37.71 32.30
C ALA A 372 -8.90 -38.44 33.65
N LEU A 373 -7.73 -38.40 34.32
CA LEU A 373 -7.56 -38.94 35.69
C LEU A 373 -6.48 -38.23 36.54
N ILE A 374 -5.74 -37.25 35.98
CA ILE A 374 -4.70 -36.49 36.72
C ILE A 374 -5.26 -35.19 37.36
N GLY A 375 -6.48 -34.78 36.98
CA GLY A 375 -7.08 -33.51 37.40
C GLY A 375 -7.58 -33.44 38.86
N ALA A 376 -7.75 -34.56 39.56
CA ALA A 376 -8.36 -34.56 40.89
C ALA A 376 -7.35 -34.40 42.05
N LEU A 377 -6.07 -34.68 41.84
CA LEU A 377 -5.02 -34.56 42.87
C LEU A 377 -4.26 -33.23 42.81
N GLY A 378 -4.23 -32.57 41.64
CA GLY A 378 -3.60 -31.25 41.48
C GLY A 378 -4.42 -30.10 42.07
N GLY A 379 -5.75 -30.22 42.05
CA GLY A 379 -6.66 -29.15 42.52
C GLY A 379 -6.59 -28.88 44.02
N THR A 380 -6.41 -29.92 44.84
CA THR A 380 -6.30 -29.79 46.30
C THR A 380 -4.99 -29.16 46.74
N ALA A 381 -3.88 -29.46 46.05
CA ALA A 381 -2.58 -28.83 46.33
C ALA A 381 -2.58 -27.34 45.97
N PHE A 382 -3.26 -26.96 44.88
CA PHE A 382 -3.32 -25.57 44.42
C PHE A 382 -4.15 -24.67 45.35
N ILE A 383 -5.26 -25.17 45.89
CA ILE A 383 -6.11 -24.41 46.82
C ILE A 383 -5.42 -24.21 48.18
N LEU A 384 -4.65 -25.20 48.66
CA LEU A 384 -3.87 -25.06 49.91
C LEU A 384 -2.70 -24.08 49.76
N ALA A 385 -2.07 -24.03 48.59
CA ALA A 385 -1.01 -23.06 48.28
C ALA A 385 -1.54 -21.61 48.18
N LEU A 386 -2.72 -21.42 47.60
CA LEU A 386 -3.35 -20.10 47.55
C LEU A 386 -3.82 -19.64 48.93
N GLY A 387 -4.37 -20.54 49.75
CA GLY A 387 -4.76 -20.24 51.13
C GLY A 387 -3.59 -19.80 52.01
N THR A 388 -2.43 -20.45 51.86
CA THR A 388 -1.20 -20.08 52.60
C THR A 388 -0.61 -18.75 52.12
N ILE A 389 -0.63 -18.46 50.83
CA ILE A 389 -0.17 -17.17 50.28
C ILE A 389 -1.04 -16.01 50.76
N ILE A 390 -2.36 -16.21 50.83
CA ILE A 390 -3.30 -15.20 51.34
C ILE A 390 -3.12 -15.02 52.86
N TYR A 391 -2.97 -16.10 53.62
CA TYR A 391 -2.69 -16.06 55.05
C TYR A 391 -1.37 -15.33 55.38
N CYS A 392 -0.31 -15.60 54.62
CA CYS A 392 0.98 -14.90 54.76
C CYS A 392 0.92 -13.42 54.41
N ARG A 393 0.05 -13.00 53.47
CA ARG A 393 -0.13 -11.58 53.12
C ARG A 393 -0.95 -10.81 54.14
N VAL A 394 -1.92 -11.45 54.79
CA VAL A 394 -2.74 -10.83 55.85
C VAL A 394 -1.94 -10.66 57.14
N LEU A 395 -1.07 -11.62 57.49
CA LEU A 395 -0.19 -11.49 58.67
C LEU A 395 0.95 -10.49 58.45
N ARG A 396 1.47 -10.35 57.23
CA ARG A 396 2.51 -9.35 56.90
C ARG A 396 2.00 -7.91 56.85
N LYS A 397 0.69 -7.68 56.82
CA LYS A 397 0.09 -6.33 56.81
C LYS A 397 -0.07 -5.72 58.21
N LYS A 398 0.28 -6.43 59.29
CA LYS A 398 0.04 -5.98 60.67
C LYS A 398 1.26 -5.52 61.48
N SER A 399 2.44 -5.35 60.87
CA SER A 399 3.60 -4.80 61.59
C SER A 399 4.46 -3.87 60.75
N LYS A 400 4.05 -2.60 60.65
CA LYS A 400 4.98 -1.47 60.48
C LYS A 400 4.38 -0.24 61.15
N GLU A 401 4.80 0.05 62.36
CA GLU A 401 4.87 1.41 62.87
C GLU A 401 6.14 1.59 63.72
N LEU A 402 6.88 2.64 63.35
CA LEU A 402 7.79 3.51 64.10
C LEU A 402 9.18 3.08 64.64
N GLU A 403 10.12 4.00 64.40
CA GLU A 403 11.36 4.39 65.11
C GLU A 403 12.75 3.92 64.62
N GLU A 404 13.55 4.91 64.17
CA GLU A 404 15.03 5.03 64.25
C GLU A 404 15.48 5.21 65.73
N PRO A 405 16.77 5.03 66.16
CA PRO A 405 18.01 5.46 65.47
C PRO A 405 19.35 4.67 65.75
N VAL A 406 20.44 5.15 65.12
CA VAL A 406 21.89 5.11 65.50
C VAL A 406 22.83 3.93 65.11
N LEU A 407 23.70 4.24 64.14
CA LEU A 407 25.19 4.08 64.03
C LEU A 407 25.90 2.70 63.93
N VAL A 408 26.82 2.67 62.95
CA VAL A 408 28.12 1.97 62.81
C VAL A 408 28.20 0.84 61.77
N SER A 409 28.68 1.25 60.59
CA SER A 409 29.75 0.69 59.72
C SER A 409 29.86 -0.81 59.40
N LYS A 410 30.06 -1.02 58.07
CA LYS A 410 30.68 -2.14 57.31
C LYS A 410 29.76 -3.29 56.88
N SER A 411 29.34 -3.23 55.60
CA SER A 411 29.74 -4.17 54.52
C SER A 411 28.67 -4.21 53.42
N PHE A 412 28.85 -3.41 52.37
CA PHE A 412 28.11 -3.51 51.12
C PHE A 412 29.16 -3.77 50.03
N GLU A 413 29.46 -5.04 49.77
CA GLU A 413 30.33 -5.44 48.66
C GLU A 413 30.03 -6.87 48.13
N ALA A 414 29.23 -7.66 48.85
CA ALA A 414 28.96 -9.06 48.47
C ALA A 414 27.72 -9.27 47.58
N GLY A 415 26.72 -8.37 47.65
CA GLY A 415 25.46 -8.52 46.90
C GLY A 415 25.54 -8.09 45.43
N GLU A 416 26.40 -7.13 45.11
CA GLU A 416 26.57 -6.62 43.73
C GLU A 416 27.48 -7.53 42.89
N LYS A 417 28.52 -8.11 43.51
CA LYS A 417 29.39 -9.11 42.87
C LYS A 417 28.61 -10.35 42.43
N GLN A 418 27.74 -10.92 43.27
CA GLN A 418 27.02 -12.15 42.91
C GLN A 418 26.05 -11.99 41.72
N VAL A 419 25.41 -10.83 41.56
CA VAL A 419 24.51 -10.56 40.42
C VAL A 419 25.31 -10.31 39.14
N VAL A 420 26.44 -9.62 39.24
CA VAL A 420 27.36 -9.38 38.13
C VAL A 420 28.05 -10.67 37.69
N ASP A 421 28.54 -11.48 38.63
CA ASP A 421 29.20 -12.76 38.36
C ASP A 421 28.24 -13.76 37.69
N LYS A 422 26.97 -13.82 38.15
CA LYS A 422 25.94 -14.66 37.51
C LYS A 422 25.58 -14.17 36.09
N LYS A 423 25.51 -12.85 35.87
CA LYS A 423 25.28 -12.26 34.54
C LYS A 423 26.47 -12.51 33.60
N ILE A 424 27.69 -12.57 34.14
CA ILE A 424 28.91 -12.90 33.40
C ILE A 424 28.94 -14.38 33.01
N GLU A 425 28.60 -15.29 33.94
CA GLU A 425 28.58 -16.74 33.70
C GLU A 425 27.52 -17.15 32.66
N GLU A 426 26.28 -16.67 32.77
CA GLU A 426 25.21 -16.93 31.77
C GLU A 426 25.55 -16.34 30.37
N SER A 427 26.28 -15.22 30.32
CA SER A 427 26.70 -14.59 29.05
C SER A 427 27.90 -15.29 28.43
N GLN A 428 28.77 -15.88 29.25
CA GLN A 428 29.91 -16.67 28.78
C GLN A 428 29.43 -18.00 28.19
N ASP A 429 28.48 -18.68 28.83
CA ASP A 429 27.81 -19.86 28.27
C ASP A 429 27.10 -19.55 26.94
N PHE A 430 26.47 -18.37 26.83
CA PHE A 430 25.89 -17.91 25.57
C PHE A 430 26.96 -17.69 24.48
N LEU A 431 28.08 -17.05 24.80
CA LEU A 431 29.21 -16.87 23.86
C LEU A 431 29.82 -18.20 23.42
N ASP A 432 29.96 -19.15 24.35
CA ASP A 432 30.49 -20.48 24.09
C ASP A 432 29.49 -21.29 23.24
N SER A 433 28.18 -21.17 23.47
CA SER A 433 27.12 -21.75 22.61
C SER A 433 27.07 -21.13 21.20
N LEU A 434 27.49 -19.87 21.05
CA LEU A 434 27.61 -19.20 19.76
C LEU A 434 28.86 -19.63 19.00
N SER A 435 29.91 -20.09 19.69
CA SER A 435 31.14 -20.57 19.06
C SER A 435 30.94 -21.84 18.23
N ASP A 436 29.94 -22.67 18.58
CA ASP A 436 29.56 -23.88 17.85
C ASP A 436 28.63 -23.62 16.63
N ILE A 437 28.11 -22.40 16.49
CA ILE A 437 27.13 -22.01 15.43
C ILE A 437 27.68 -20.85 14.54
N ALA A 438 28.71 -20.13 14.95
CA ALA A 438 29.22 -18.93 14.28
C ALA A 438 30.32 -19.23 13.25
N GLN A 439 29.93 -19.42 11.99
CA GLN A 439 30.89 -19.27 10.88
C GLN A 439 31.06 -17.80 10.41
N SER A 440 30.35 -16.80 10.98
CA SER A 440 30.33 -15.42 10.43
C SER A 440 30.51 -14.23 11.38
N ILE A 441 30.38 -14.37 12.72
CA ILE A 441 30.49 -13.23 13.67
C ILE A 441 31.71 -13.40 14.58
N LYS A 442 32.62 -12.42 14.59
CA LYS A 442 33.84 -12.44 15.43
C LYS A 442 33.53 -12.07 16.88
N VAL A 443 34.03 -12.83 17.84
CA VAL A 443 34.07 -12.43 19.26
C VAL A 443 35.36 -11.64 19.51
N TYR A 444 35.23 -10.36 19.89
CA TYR A 444 36.34 -9.46 20.18
C TYR A 444 36.66 -9.44 21.68
N LYS A 445 37.94 -9.29 22.03
CA LYS A 445 38.32 -8.93 23.40
C LYS A 445 37.98 -7.46 23.65
N PHE A 446 37.56 -7.13 24.88
CA PHE A 446 37.25 -5.74 25.23
C PHE A 446 38.43 -4.80 25.01
N GLU A 447 39.65 -5.28 25.26
CA GLU A 447 40.88 -4.53 25.03
C GLU A 447 41.04 -4.09 23.58
N GLU A 448 40.66 -4.95 22.61
CA GLU A 448 40.69 -4.61 21.18
C GLU A 448 39.76 -3.43 20.89
N LEU A 449 38.55 -3.45 21.44
CA LEU A 449 37.57 -2.38 21.24
C LEU A 449 37.95 -1.10 21.98
N ARG A 450 38.55 -1.21 23.16
CA ARG A 450 39.08 -0.09 23.94
C ARG A 450 40.18 0.64 23.17
N LEU A 451 41.15 -0.09 22.62
CA LEU A 451 42.21 0.49 21.79
C LEU A 451 41.64 1.10 20.50
N ALA A 452 40.73 0.38 19.83
CA ALA A 452 40.12 0.83 18.58
C ALA A 452 39.35 2.16 18.73
N THR A 453 38.76 2.42 19.90
CA THR A 453 37.95 3.63 20.19
C THR A 453 38.70 4.71 20.96
N ASN A 454 40.02 4.56 21.16
CA ASN A 454 40.80 5.43 22.03
C ASN A 454 40.15 5.61 23.42
N ASP A 455 39.93 4.47 24.09
CA ASP A 455 39.30 4.36 25.40
C ASP A 455 37.87 4.94 25.46
N PHE A 456 37.08 4.67 24.41
CA PHE A 456 35.71 5.18 24.27
C PHE A 456 35.61 6.71 24.45
N SER A 457 36.64 7.43 24.01
CA SER A 457 36.73 8.88 24.17
C SER A 457 35.56 9.61 23.52
N ILE A 458 35.23 10.80 24.05
CA ILE A 458 34.19 11.69 23.51
C ILE A 458 34.42 11.98 22.02
N SER A 459 35.68 12.08 21.58
CA SER A 459 36.03 12.33 20.18
C SER A 459 35.60 11.23 19.20
N THR A 460 35.39 10.01 19.70
CA THR A 460 34.90 8.87 18.91
C THR A 460 33.39 8.65 19.06
N ASN A 461 32.72 9.41 19.93
CA ASN A 461 31.32 9.21 20.21
C ASN A 461 30.45 9.76 19.07
N LEU A 462 29.82 8.85 18.32
CA LEU A 462 28.95 9.16 17.18
C LEU A 462 27.52 9.45 17.63
N VAL A 463 27.05 8.71 18.62
CA VAL A 463 25.74 8.89 19.26
C VAL A 463 25.95 8.92 20.76
N LYS A 464 25.45 9.99 21.40
CA LYS A 464 25.72 10.34 22.80
C LYS A 464 25.64 9.12 23.72
N GLY A 465 26.81 8.63 24.12
CA GLY A 465 26.99 7.52 25.06
C GLY A 465 26.71 6.10 24.55
N SER A 466 26.24 5.91 23.31
CA SER A 466 25.77 4.60 22.82
C SER A 466 26.55 4.04 21.62
N VAL A 467 27.08 4.86 20.71
CA VAL A 467 27.81 4.37 19.52
C VAL A 467 29.14 5.12 19.37
N TYR A 468 30.21 4.36 19.13
CA TYR A 468 31.57 4.86 19.01
C TYR A 468 32.19 4.47 17.67
N LYS A 469 32.97 5.36 17.06
CA LYS A 469 33.81 5.05 15.91
C LYS A 469 35.07 4.34 16.38
N GLY A 470 35.28 3.12 15.92
CA GLY A 470 36.50 2.35 16.14
C GLY A 470 37.36 2.26 14.88
N ASN A 471 38.67 2.09 15.04
CA ASN A 471 39.58 1.61 13.99
C ASN A 471 40.12 0.23 14.38
N ILE A 472 39.71 -0.81 13.65
CA ILE A 472 40.08 -2.20 13.89
C ILE A 472 40.92 -2.66 12.69
N ASN A 473 42.22 -2.88 12.90
CA ASN A 473 43.15 -3.34 11.87
C ASN A 473 43.22 -2.46 10.61
N GLY A 474 42.94 -1.16 10.73
CA GLY A 474 42.92 -0.21 9.61
C GLY A 474 41.53 0.08 9.06
N ASP A 475 40.53 -0.74 9.40
CA ASP A 475 39.15 -0.56 8.98
C ASP A 475 38.31 0.16 10.04
N PHE A 476 37.49 1.11 9.60
CA PHE A 476 36.56 1.79 10.52
C PHE A 476 35.36 0.90 10.84
N ALA A 477 34.95 0.92 12.12
CA ALA A 477 33.78 0.21 12.63
C ALA A 477 32.90 1.12 13.50
N ALA A 478 31.61 0.81 13.57
CA ALA A 478 30.67 1.41 14.51
C ALA A 478 30.43 0.45 15.68
N ILE A 479 30.86 0.83 16.88
CA ILE A 479 30.79 0.02 18.10
C ILE A 479 29.63 0.53 18.96
N LYS A 480 28.52 -0.20 18.96
CA LYS A 480 27.31 0.11 19.73
C LYS A 480 27.37 -0.58 21.10
N LYS A 481 27.39 0.20 22.18
CA LYS A 481 27.26 -0.27 23.55
C LYS A 481 25.78 -0.44 23.90
N VAL A 482 25.40 -1.63 24.35
CA VAL A 482 24.03 -2.01 24.68
C VAL A 482 23.97 -2.59 26.10
N ASP A 483 22.96 -2.17 26.86
CA ASP A 483 22.56 -2.83 28.10
C ASP A 483 21.32 -3.69 27.84
N GLY A 484 21.24 -4.85 28.46
CA GLY A 484 20.14 -5.80 28.32
C GLY A 484 20.33 -6.87 27.24
N ASP A 485 19.22 -7.50 26.85
CA ASP A 485 19.17 -8.64 25.94
C ASP A 485 19.36 -8.22 24.48
N ILE A 486 20.39 -8.78 23.84
CA ILE A 486 20.72 -8.59 22.42
C ILE A 486 20.41 -9.81 21.56
N SER A 487 19.86 -10.88 22.15
CA SER A 487 19.69 -12.18 21.49
C SER A 487 18.86 -12.07 20.22
N LYS A 488 17.83 -11.21 20.23
CA LYS A 488 16.99 -10.95 19.04
C LYS A 488 17.78 -10.29 17.92
N GLU A 489 18.56 -9.27 18.23
CA GLU A 489 19.37 -8.54 17.24
C GLU A 489 20.47 -9.45 16.67
N ILE A 490 21.20 -10.20 17.51
CA ILE A 490 22.19 -11.18 17.01
C ILE A 490 21.54 -12.23 16.12
N ASN A 491 20.44 -12.85 16.56
CA ASN A 491 19.80 -13.97 15.86
C ASN A 491 19.32 -13.55 14.46
N ILE A 492 18.76 -12.35 14.31
CA ILE A 492 18.42 -11.85 12.98
C ILE A 492 19.66 -11.50 12.16
N MET A 493 20.63 -10.79 12.75
CA MET A 493 21.84 -10.33 12.06
C MET A 493 22.71 -11.48 11.53
N GLN A 494 22.63 -12.67 12.14
CA GLN A 494 23.29 -13.89 11.64
C GLN A 494 22.61 -14.49 10.39
N LYS A 495 21.32 -14.20 10.18
CA LYS A 495 20.48 -14.78 9.13
C LYS A 495 20.34 -13.90 7.90
N ILE A 496 20.66 -12.62 8.02
CA ILE A 496 20.52 -11.63 6.95
C ILE A 496 21.90 -11.17 6.47
N ASN A 497 22.06 -11.07 5.15
CA ASN A 497 23.26 -10.52 4.54
C ASN A 497 22.89 -9.92 3.18
N HIS A 498 22.99 -8.60 3.07
CA HIS A 498 22.62 -7.85 1.87
C HIS A 498 23.34 -6.50 1.86
N SER A 499 23.70 -5.99 0.68
CA SER A 499 24.45 -4.73 0.52
C SER A 499 23.77 -3.52 1.19
N ASN A 500 22.44 -3.48 1.10
CA ASN A 500 21.60 -2.41 1.66
C ASN A 500 21.15 -2.63 3.12
N LEU A 501 21.73 -3.58 3.84
CA LEU A 501 21.52 -3.77 5.28
C LEU A 501 22.86 -3.59 6.00
N ILE A 502 22.87 -2.95 7.17
CA ILE A 502 24.10 -2.77 7.95
C ILE A 502 24.60 -4.14 8.41
N ARG A 503 25.88 -4.45 8.19
CA ARG A 503 26.46 -5.74 8.57
C ARG A 503 27.00 -5.73 10.00
N LEU A 504 26.60 -6.71 10.80
CA LEU A 504 27.22 -7.02 12.10
C LEU A 504 28.47 -7.88 11.86
N SER A 505 29.63 -7.38 12.26
CA SER A 505 30.92 -8.06 12.05
C SER A 505 31.42 -8.80 13.29
N GLY A 506 30.99 -8.38 14.48
CA GLY A 506 31.37 -9.03 15.71
C GLY A 506 30.72 -8.48 16.96
N ILE A 507 31.02 -9.12 18.07
CA ILE A 507 30.44 -8.83 19.39
C ILE A 507 31.53 -8.89 20.47
N CYS A 508 31.28 -8.21 21.59
CA CYS A 508 32.07 -8.33 22.81
C CYS A 508 31.15 -8.17 24.03
N PHE A 509 31.41 -8.91 25.10
CA PHE A 509 30.75 -8.72 26.38
C PHE A 509 31.78 -8.30 27.41
N ASN A 510 31.53 -7.19 28.10
CA ASN A 510 32.42 -6.72 29.17
C ASN A 510 31.68 -5.82 30.17
N GLY A 511 31.94 -6.05 31.46
CA GLY A 511 31.40 -5.21 32.54
C GLY A 511 29.87 -5.16 32.56
N GLY A 512 29.19 -6.25 32.18
CA GLY A 512 27.73 -6.33 32.14
C GLY A 512 27.06 -5.71 30.91
N PHE A 513 27.84 -5.21 29.95
CA PHE A 513 27.37 -4.60 28.70
C PHE A 513 27.80 -5.41 27.49
N TRP A 514 26.95 -5.39 26.46
CA TRP A 514 27.27 -5.89 25.13
C TRP A 514 27.80 -4.77 24.24
N TYR A 515 28.76 -5.10 23.39
CA TYR A 515 29.32 -4.21 22.38
C TYR A 515 29.16 -4.89 21.02
N LEU A 516 28.34 -4.29 20.16
CA LEU A 516 28.06 -4.78 18.81
C LEU A 516 28.91 -4.00 17.81
N VAL A 517 29.71 -4.71 17.00
CA VAL A 517 30.66 -4.13 16.05
C VAL A 517 30.08 -4.21 14.64
N TYR A 518 29.53 -3.11 14.17
CA TYR A 518 29.00 -2.97 12.81
C TYR A 518 30.04 -2.40 11.85
N GLU A 519 29.83 -2.63 10.55
CA GLU A 519 30.53 -1.84 9.54
C GLU A 519 30.25 -0.33 9.71
N TYR A 520 31.21 0.50 9.33
CA TYR A 520 31.08 1.96 9.47
C TYR A 520 30.52 2.61 8.21
N ALA A 521 29.32 3.19 8.34
CA ALA A 521 28.70 4.01 7.31
C ALA A 521 29.23 5.46 7.41
N ALA A 522 30.15 5.82 6.51
CA ALA A 522 30.97 7.02 6.62
C ALA A 522 30.19 8.34 6.63
N ASN A 523 29.05 8.39 5.94
CA ASN A 523 28.22 9.58 5.81
C ASN A 523 27.12 9.66 6.88
N GLY A 524 27.05 8.69 7.81
CA GLY A 524 26.11 8.71 8.93
C GLY A 524 24.64 8.56 8.48
N PRO A 525 23.66 8.96 9.31
CA PRO A 525 22.24 8.74 9.04
C PRO A 525 21.69 9.69 7.96
N LEU A 526 20.73 9.21 7.16
CA LEU A 526 20.02 9.95 6.12
C LEU A 526 19.34 11.22 6.66
N SER A 527 18.81 11.18 7.89
CA SER A 527 18.26 12.38 8.56
C SER A 527 19.28 13.53 8.64
N SER A 528 20.58 13.22 8.60
CA SER A 528 21.62 14.26 8.54
C SER A 528 21.81 14.91 7.17
N TRP A 529 21.04 14.52 6.17
CA TRP A 529 21.23 14.98 4.80
C TRP A 529 19.97 15.57 4.17
N ILE A 530 18.79 15.26 4.73
CA ILE A 530 17.50 15.66 4.14
C ILE A 530 16.77 16.76 4.92
N HIS A 531 17.10 17.05 6.18
CA HIS A 531 16.31 18.01 6.97
C HIS A 531 16.77 19.47 6.79
N HIS A 532 15.82 20.36 6.46
CA HIS A 532 16.00 21.76 5.99
C HIS A 532 16.80 22.71 6.93
N LYS A 533 16.87 22.43 8.24
CA LYS A 533 17.42 23.37 9.25
C LYS A 533 18.94 23.29 9.43
N ARG A 534 19.72 23.17 8.34
CA ARG A 534 21.16 22.86 8.43
C ARG A 534 22.08 24.02 8.08
N LYS A 535 22.96 24.38 9.03
CA LYS A 535 23.97 25.44 8.93
C LYS A 535 25.31 24.95 8.33
N ASP A 536 25.45 23.65 8.08
CA ASP A 536 26.71 23.00 7.71
C ASP A 536 26.82 22.64 6.22
N GLY A 537 25.85 23.06 5.39
CA GLY A 537 25.90 22.92 3.93
C GLY A 537 25.73 21.50 3.40
N ARG A 538 25.33 20.52 4.25
CA ARG A 538 25.04 19.16 3.81
C ARG A 538 23.68 19.08 3.11
N PHE A 539 23.65 18.55 1.90
CA PHE A 539 22.43 18.26 1.15
C PHE A 539 22.65 17.06 0.22
N LEU A 540 21.53 16.47 -0.26
CA LEU A 540 21.52 15.46 -1.31
C LEU A 540 20.78 16.00 -2.52
N ASN A 541 21.35 15.81 -3.71
CA ASN A 541 20.67 16.11 -4.96
C ASN A 541 19.55 15.10 -5.24
N TRP A 542 18.75 15.38 -6.27
CA TRP A 542 17.61 14.56 -6.65
C TRP A 542 17.99 13.09 -6.91
N SER A 543 18.94 12.82 -7.80
CA SER A 543 19.32 11.45 -8.14
C SER A 543 19.91 10.67 -6.96
N GLN A 544 20.64 11.32 -6.06
CA GLN A 544 21.11 10.71 -4.81
C GLN A 544 19.93 10.31 -3.91
N ARG A 545 18.91 11.17 -3.77
CA ARG A 545 17.70 10.84 -3.00
C ARG A 545 16.97 9.63 -3.63
N ILE A 546 16.77 9.60 -4.94
CA ILE A 546 16.12 8.46 -5.60
C ILE A 546 16.95 7.19 -5.49
N GLN A 547 18.27 7.28 -5.59
CA GLN A 547 19.16 6.15 -5.40
C GLN A 547 19.09 5.57 -3.99
N ILE A 548 19.07 6.43 -2.96
CA ILE A 548 18.94 6.04 -1.56
C ILE A 548 17.57 5.39 -1.32
N ALA A 549 16.50 5.97 -1.88
CA ALA A 549 15.16 5.40 -1.80
C ALA A 549 15.12 3.98 -2.41
N LEU A 550 15.73 3.79 -3.58
CA LEU A 550 15.85 2.48 -4.24
C LEU A 550 16.63 1.49 -3.37
N ASP A 551 17.72 1.91 -2.76
CA ASP A 551 18.54 1.07 -1.88
C ASP A 551 17.75 0.57 -0.67
N VAL A 552 17.02 1.48 -0.01
CA VAL A 552 16.15 1.12 1.13
C VAL A 552 15.03 0.18 0.66
N ALA A 553 14.40 0.46 -0.48
CA ALA A 553 13.36 -0.41 -1.02
C ALA A 553 13.89 -1.82 -1.34
N THR A 554 15.09 -1.91 -1.89
CA THR A 554 15.77 -3.18 -2.20
C THR A 554 16.11 -3.95 -0.92
N GLY A 555 16.64 -3.27 0.11
CA GLY A 555 16.93 -3.88 1.41
C GLY A 555 15.69 -4.41 2.11
N LEU A 556 14.59 -3.65 2.11
CA LEU A 556 13.31 -4.09 2.66
C LEU A 556 12.70 -5.25 1.86
N ASN A 557 12.75 -5.22 0.53
CA ASN A 557 12.32 -6.32 -0.32
C ASN A 557 13.07 -7.62 0.02
N TYR A 558 14.38 -7.54 0.23
CA TYR A 558 15.17 -8.68 0.70
C TYR A 558 14.65 -9.23 2.03
N LEU A 559 14.41 -8.37 3.04
CA LEU A 559 13.88 -8.80 4.34
C LEU A 559 12.49 -9.44 4.24
N HIS A 560 11.64 -8.89 3.38
CA HIS A 560 10.24 -9.30 3.26
C HIS A 560 10.09 -10.62 2.49
N ASN A 561 10.89 -10.83 1.43
CA ASN A 561 10.65 -11.88 0.44
C ASN A 561 11.79 -12.89 0.28
N PHE A 562 13.03 -12.54 0.60
CA PHE A 562 14.21 -13.35 0.24
C PHE A 562 15.04 -13.84 1.44
N ALA A 563 14.83 -13.26 2.62
CA ALA A 563 15.43 -13.78 3.85
C ALA A 563 14.86 -15.17 4.20
N ASN A 564 15.60 -15.92 5.03
CA ASN A 564 15.18 -17.24 5.50
C ASN A 564 14.03 -17.09 6.51
N SER A 565 12.81 -16.98 5.97
CA SER A 565 11.58 -16.41 6.57
C SER A 565 11.44 -14.89 6.39
N SER A 566 10.20 -14.45 6.19
CA SER A 566 9.87 -13.03 6.04
C SER A 566 10.03 -12.30 7.39
N HIS A 567 10.74 -11.18 7.37
CA HIS A 567 11.05 -10.37 8.55
C HIS A 567 10.50 -8.96 8.40
N VAL A 568 9.87 -8.44 9.46
CA VAL A 568 9.41 -7.04 9.56
C VAL A 568 10.38 -6.27 10.43
N HIS A 569 10.95 -5.18 9.90
CA HIS A 569 11.95 -4.36 10.57
C HIS A 569 11.36 -3.59 11.76
N LYS A 570 10.18 -2.98 11.56
CA LYS A 570 9.35 -2.22 12.53
C LYS A 570 9.88 -0.86 13.01
N ASP A 571 11.12 -0.50 12.70
CA ASP A 571 11.68 0.82 13.04
C ASP A 571 12.36 1.48 11.83
N ILE A 572 11.71 1.44 10.67
CA ILE A 572 12.17 2.18 9.50
C ILE A 572 11.94 3.66 9.72
N LYS A 573 13.01 4.46 9.61
CA LYS A 573 13.02 5.92 9.72
C LYS A 573 14.32 6.47 9.17
N SER A 574 14.34 7.76 8.82
CA SER A 574 15.51 8.43 8.25
C SER A 574 16.76 8.39 9.14
N SER A 575 16.62 8.28 10.48
CA SER A 575 17.76 8.14 11.40
C SER A 575 18.34 6.72 11.50
N ASN A 576 17.59 5.70 11.04
CA ASN A 576 18.04 4.31 10.99
C ASN A 576 18.49 3.88 9.58
N ILE A 577 18.45 4.79 8.61
CA ILE A 577 19.02 4.57 7.27
C ILE A 577 20.38 5.25 7.27
N LEU A 578 21.45 4.46 7.23
CA LEU A 578 22.82 4.96 7.21
C LEU A 578 23.35 5.05 5.78
N LEU A 579 24.26 5.97 5.53
CA LEU A 579 24.88 6.20 4.22
C LEU A 579 26.36 5.82 4.29
N ASP A 580 26.78 4.89 3.43
CA ASP A 580 28.20 4.55 3.30
C ASP A 580 29.00 5.63 2.55
N SER A 581 30.28 5.36 2.28
CA SER A 581 31.17 6.33 1.60
C SER A 581 30.68 6.75 0.22
N ASP A 582 29.93 5.89 -0.47
CA ASP A 582 29.43 6.11 -1.83
C ASP A 582 27.97 6.59 -1.81
N PHE A 583 27.49 7.04 -0.65
CA PHE A 583 26.09 7.46 -0.42
C PHE A 583 25.07 6.35 -0.71
N ARG A 584 25.46 5.07 -0.58
CA ARG A 584 24.52 3.96 -0.65
C ARG A 584 23.84 3.76 0.69
N ALA A 585 22.55 3.43 0.63
CA ALA A 585 21.76 3.28 1.84
C ALA A 585 21.92 1.89 2.47
N LYS A 586 22.07 1.88 3.80
CA LYS A 586 22.13 0.70 4.66
C LYS A 586 21.11 0.81 5.78
N ILE A 587 20.13 -0.09 5.80
CA ILE A 587 19.12 -0.15 6.87
C ILE A 587 19.80 -0.68 8.14
N ALA A 588 19.61 0.01 9.26
CA ALA A 588 20.19 -0.30 10.56
C ALA A 588 19.12 -0.41 11.66
N ASN A 589 19.57 -0.85 12.85
CA ASN A 589 18.77 -1.00 14.07
C ASN A 589 17.72 -2.13 14.04
N PHE A 590 18.21 -3.37 13.95
CA PHE A 590 17.38 -4.58 13.88
C PHE A 590 16.85 -5.08 15.24
N GLY A 591 17.04 -4.32 16.32
CA GLY A 591 16.65 -4.74 17.68
C GLY A 591 15.13 -4.98 17.85
N LEU A 592 14.29 -4.39 17.01
CA LEU A 592 12.84 -4.58 17.03
C LEU A 592 12.32 -5.59 16.00
N THR A 593 13.19 -6.10 15.12
CA THR A 593 12.82 -6.95 13.99
C THR A 593 12.18 -8.27 14.45
N ARG A 594 11.16 -8.73 13.73
CA ARG A 594 10.45 -9.98 14.02
C ARG A 594 10.16 -10.77 12.75
N SER A 595 10.18 -12.10 12.85
CA SER A 595 9.68 -12.99 11.77
C SER A 595 8.15 -12.97 11.74
N THR A 596 7.56 -13.05 10.55
CA THR A 596 6.10 -13.08 10.34
C THR A 596 5.49 -14.48 10.44
N GLN A 597 6.27 -15.54 10.72
CA GLN A 597 5.74 -16.89 10.94
C GLN A 597 4.93 -16.98 12.24
N GLY A 598 3.64 -16.63 12.16
CA GLY A 598 2.57 -17.11 13.04
C GLY A 598 1.79 -18.24 12.37
N HIS A 599 0.95 -18.94 13.16
CA HIS A 599 0.26 -20.19 12.78
C HIS A 599 -0.55 -20.17 11.46
N ASP A 600 -0.90 -18.98 10.92
CA ASP A 600 -1.78 -18.84 9.74
C ASP A 600 -1.22 -17.93 8.61
N GLY A 601 0.08 -17.60 8.63
CA GLY A 601 0.81 -17.12 7.44
C GLY A 601 0.31 -15.83 6.75
N GLN A 602 0.44 -14.66 7.38
CA GLN A 602 0.74 -13.36 6.70
C GLN A 602 0.89 -12.19 7.68
N TYR A 603 0.35 -12.31 8.89
CA TYR A 603 0.42 -11.27 9.93
C TYR A 603 0.51 -11.91 11.31
N SER A 604 1.04 -11.16 12.28
CA SER A 604 1.04 -11.53 13.70
C SER A 604 0.45 -10.40 14.53
N LEU A 605 -0.24 -10.72 15.62
CA LEU A 605 -0.79 -9.72 16.53
C LEU A 605 0.14 -9.52 17.74
N THR A 606 0.30 -8.28 18.20
CA THR A 606 1.06 -8.00 19.40
C THR A 606 0.37 -7.01 20.33
N LYS A 607 0.37 -7.31 21.63
CA LYS A 607 -0.13 -6.40 22.67
C LYS A 607 0.88 -5.30 23.04
N HIS A 608 2.10 -5.37 22.50
CA HIS A 608 3.19 -4.43 22.81
C HIS A 608 3.63 -3.72 21.53
N VAL A 609 3.01 -2.57 21.28
CA VAL A 609 3.35 -1.67 20.18
C VAL A 609 4.66 -0.95 20.52
N VAL A 610 5.66 -1.12 19.66
CA VAL A 610 7.01 -0.54 19.81
C VAL A 610 7.51 -0.07 18.45
N GLY A 611 8.14 1.10 18.42
CA GLY A 611 8.60 1.76 17.20
C GLY A 611 8.68 3.27 17.42
N THR A 612 8.94 4.02 16.35
CA THR A 612 9.05 5.48 16.40
C THR A 612 7.73 6.13 15.99
N ILE A 613 7.16 6.97 16.86
CA ILE A 613 5.92 7.72 16.60
C ILE A 613 6.12 8.59 15.34
N GLY A 614 5.10 8.64 14.48
CA GLY A 614 5.15 9.30 13.17
C GLY A 614 5.53 8.36 12.01
N TYR A 615 6.19 7.23 12.27
CA TYR A 615 6.47 6.21 11.23
C TYR A 615 5.60 4.97 11.37
N MET A 616 4.91 4.81 12.51
CA MET A 616 4.08 3.64 12.79
C MET A 616 2.77 3.69 12.00
N ALA A 617 2.47 2.61 11.29
CA ALA A 617 1.24 2.47 10.53
C ALA A 617 -0.01 2.46 11.44
N PRO A 618 -1.15 2.97 10.96
CA PRO A 618 -2.36 3.11 11.78
C PRO A 618 -2.86 1.77 12.33
N GLU A 619 -2.86 0.70 11.54
CA GLU A 619 -3.31 -0.62 11.97
C GLU A 619 -2.41 -1.23 13.06
N TYR A 620 -1.15 -0.80 13.15
CA TYR A 620 -0.24 -1.22 14.21
C TYR A 620 -0.53 -0.50 15.51
N LEU A 621 -0.82 0.80 15.44
CA LEU A 621 -1.20 1.61 16.60
C LEU A 621 -2.56 1.19 17.17
N GLU A 622 -3.54 0.98 16.29
CA GLU A 622 -4.92 0.64 16.65
C GLU A 622 -5.03 -0.81 17.15
N ASN A 623 -4.45 -1.77 16.41
CA ASN A 623 -4.76 -3.20 16.59
C ASN A 623 -3.51 -4.06 16.86
N GLY A 624 -2.31 -3.48 16.87
CA GLY A 624 -1.07 -4.23 17.06
C GLY A 624 -0.77 -5.22 15.93
N VAL A 625 -1.31 -5.01 14.73
CA VAL A 625 -1.10 -5.87 13.56
C VAL A 625 0.33 -5.71 13.05
N VAL A 626 1.06 -6.81 12.97
CA VAL A 626 2.44 -6.85 12.45
C VAL A 626 2.47 -7.63 11.14
N SER A 627 2.74 -6.92 10.06
CA SER A 627 2.95 -7.46 8.71
C SER A 627 4.05 -6.67 7.99
N THR A 628 4.50 -7.15 6.84
CA THR A 628 5.47 -6.44 5.99
C THR A 628 4.98 -5.05 5.57
N LYS A 629 3.66 -4.86 5.50
CA LYS A 629 3.01 -3.60 5.17
C LYS A 629 3.24 -2.49 6.19
N LEU A 630 3.70 -2.82 7.40
CA LEU A 630 4.17 -1.83 8.37
C LEU A 630 5.41 -1.10 7.89
N ASP A 631 6.39 -1.85 7.38
CA ASP A 631 7.63 -1.25 6.88
C ASP A 631 7.37 -0.46 5.60
N VAL A 632 6.39 -0.90 4.77
CA VAL A 632 5.96 -0.15 3.58
C VAL A 632 5.42 1.24 3.95
N TYR A 633 4.56 1.31 4.97
CA TYR A 633 4.04 2.60 5.44
C TYR A 633 5.17 3.51 5.95
N ALA A 634 6.04 2.97 6.81
CA ALA A 634 7.18 3.70 7.35
C ALA A 634 8.14 4.17 6.24
N PHE A 635 8.33 3.38 5.19
CA PHE A 635 9.08 3.77 4.00
C PHE A 635 8.42 4.93 3.24
N GLY A 636 7.09 4.94 3.11
CA GLY A 636 6.34 6.06 2.55
C GLY A 636 6.58 7.37 3.31
N VAL A 637 6.64 7.31 4.64
CA VAL A 637 6.99 8.47 5.48
C VAL A 637 8.43 8.93 5.23
N VAL A 638 9.39 8.00 5.09
CA VAL A 638 10.78 8.35 4.75
C VAL A 638 10.86 9.04 3.39
N LEU A 639 10.16 8.53 2.37
CA LEU A 639 10.11 9.17 1.05
C LEU A 639 9.56 10.60 1.14
N LEU A 640 8.54 10.81 1.96
CA LEU A 640 7.98 12.14 2.20
C LEU A 640 8.99 13.09 2.86
N GLU A 641 9.74 12.63 3.87
CA GLU A 641 10.85 13.42 4.44
C GLU A 641 11.90 13.74 3.38
N MET A 642 12.19 12.81 2.47
CA MET A 642 13.15 13.00 1.39
C MET A 642 12.67 14.00 0.33
N LEU A 643 11.36 14.11 0.06
CA LEU A 643 10.85 15.09 -0.90
C LEU A 643 10.74 16.49 -0.29
N THR A 644 10.21 16.59 0.92
CA THR A 644 9.88 17.87 1.57
C THR A 644 11.05 18.48 2.33
N GLY A 645 12.02 17.65 2.72
CA GLY A 645 13.10 18.02 3.62
C GLY A 645 12.63 18.39 5.03
N LYS A 646 11.39 18.03 5.40
CA LYS A 646 10.82 18.28 6.72
C LYS A 646 10.94 17.04 7.61
N GLU A 647 11.07 17.27 8.92
CA GLU A 647 10.98 16.21 9.92
C GLU A 647 9.54 15.71 10.03
N VAL A 648 9.37 14.42 10.33
CA VAL A 648 8.05 13.80 10.52
C VAL A 648 7.17 14.55 11.52
N SER A 649 7.73 15.07 12.62
CA SER A 649 6.98 15.84 13.63
C SER A 649 6.28 17.07 13.03
N VAL A 650 6.99 17.80 12.17
CA VAL A 650 6.47 18.99 11.47
C VAL A 650 5.39 18.59 10.46
N LEU A 651 5.61 17.49 9.73
CA LEU A 651 4.63 16.97 8.77
C LEU A 651 3.31 16.56 9.43
N TYR A 652 3.37 16.03 10.65
CA TYR A 652 2.17 15.64 11.39
C TYR A 652 1.40 16.83 11.97
N GLU A 653 2.08 17.91 12.35
CA GLU A 653 1.43 19.18 12.73
C GLU A 653 0.75 19.84 11.52
N GLU A 654 1.34 19.70 10.33
CA GLU A 654 0.82 20.20 9.06
C GLU A 654 -0.13 19.22 8.33
N ASN A 655 -0.48 18.07 8.93
CA ASN A 655 -1.19 16.95 8.26
C ASN A 655 -2.45 17.36 7.48
N LYS A 656 -3.13 18.43 7.92
CA LYS A 656 -4.30 18.98 7.24
C LYS A 656 -3.95 19.50 5.83
N HIS A 657 -2.78 20.12 5.67
CA HIS A 657 -2.29 20.62 4.39
C HIS A 657 -1.61 19.55 3.54
N LEU A 658 -1.10 18.48 4.14
CA LEU A 658 -0.34 17.48 3.39
C LEU A 658 -1.23 16.68 2.43
N SER A 659 -2.38 16.19 2.90
CA SER A 659 -3.37 15.52 2.06
C SER A 659 -3.93 16.44 0.98
N ASP A 660 -4.16 17.71 1.32
CA ASP A 660 -4.60 18.74 0.37
C ASP A 660 -3.50 19.02 -0.69
N SER A 661 -2.23 19.05 -0.29
CA SER A 661 -1.08 19.23 -1.18
C SER A 661 -0.91 18.03 -2.11
N PHE A 662 -1.03 16.80 -1.59
CA PHE A 662 -1.05 15.57 -2.41
C PHE A 662 -2.19 15.62 -3.43
N SER A 663 -3.38 16.02 -2.99
CA SER A 663 -4.57 16.10 -3.85
C SER A 663 -4.42 17.17 -4.92
N ALA A 664 -3.96 18.37 -4.58
CA ALA A 664 -3.69 19.44 -5.55
C ALA A 664 -2.64 19.02 -6.60
N LEU A 665 -1.58 18.33 -6.18
CA LEU A 665 -0.52 17.86 -7.09
C LEU A 665 -0.98 16.75 -8.03
N LEU A 666 -1.92 15.90 -7.61
CA LEU A 666 -2.37 14.73 -8.37
C LEU A 666 -3.65 15.00 -9.19
N ILE A 667 -4.47 15.98 -8.81
CA ILE A 667 -5.81 16.22 -9.39
C ILE A 667 -5.85 17.42 -10.35
N ASN A 668 -5.02 18.45 -10.14
CA ASN A 668 -5.14 19.69 -10.92
C ASN A 668 -4.66 19.48 -12.36
N ASP A 669 -5.51 19.62 -13.37
CA ASP A 669 -5.11 19.44 -14.79
C ASP A 669 -4.28 20.61 -15.35
N ASP A 670 -4.08 21.68 -14.57
CA ASP A 670 -3.25 22.84 -14.94
C ASP A 670 -1.78 22.60 -14.55
N ASP A 671 -0.92 22.57 -15.56
CA ASP A 671 0.52 22.33 -15.40
C ASP A 671 1.24 23.46 -14.64
N GLU A 672 0.79 24.72 -14.74
CA GLU A 672 1.42 25.85 -14.05
C GLU A 672 1.10 25.83 -12.54
N GLU A 673 -0.16 25.55 -12.18
CA GLU A 673 -0.58 25.46 -10.78
C GLU A 673 0.02 24.21 -10.09
N LYS A 674 0.13 23.09 -10.81
CA LYS A 674 0.88 21.91 -10.36
C LYS A 674 2.34 22.25 -10.08
N GLN A 675 2.98 23.00 -10.98
CA GLN A 675 4.38 23.37 -10.84
C GLN A 675 4.61 24.26 -9.62
N ASP A 676 3.74 25.24 -9.39
CA ASP A 676 3.84 26.15 -8.23
C ASP A 676 3.54 25.43 -6.90
N GLY A 677 2.49 24.61 -6.86
CA GLY A 677 2.20 23.76 -5.70
C GLY A 677 3.37 22.82 -5.38
N LEU A 678 4.05 22.30 -6.41
CA LEU A 678 5.18 21.40 -6.22
C LEU A 678 6.41 22.13 -5.68
N LYS A 679 6.67 23.37 -6.10
CA LYS A 679 7.77 24.18 -5.55
C LYS A 679 7.64 24.38 -4.04
N HIS A 680 6.41 24.58 -3.55
CA HIS A 680 6.14 24.73 -2.12
C HIS A 680 6.23 23.41 -1.35
N PHE A 681 5.90 22.29 -2.00
CA PHE A 681 5.98 20.96 -1.41
C PHE A 681 7.43 20.44 -1.32
N MET A 682 8.25 20.75 -2.31
CA MET A 682 9.60 20.22 -2.45
C MET A 682 10.61 20.93 -1.56
N ASP A 683 11.62 20.18 -1.12
CA ASP A 683 12.74 20.70 -0.33
C ASP A 683 13.45 21.82 -1.11
N PRO A 684 13.49 23.06 -0.57
CA PRO A 684 14.13 24.18 -1.24
C PRO A 684 15.63 23.97 -1.50
N SER A 685 16.30 23.08 -0.76
CA SER A 685 17.71 22.74 -1.01
C SER A 685 17.95 22.02 -2.34
N LEU A 686 16.90 21.53 -2.99
CA LEU A 686 16.98 20.96 -4.34
C LEU A 686 17.05 22.05 -5.42
N GLU A 687 16.79 23.32 -5.10
CA GLU A 687 16.90 24.46 -6.02
C GLU A 687 16.14 24.25 -7.35
N GLU A 688 14.98 23.59 -7.30
CA GLU A 688 14.19 23.19 -8.47
C GLU A 688 14.94 22.31 -9.49
N LYS A 689 16.09 21.72 -9.10
CA LYS A 689 16.88 20.78 -9.92
C LYS A 689 16.32 19.37 -9.78
N TYR A 690 15.09 19.20 -10.23
CA TYR A 690 14.43 17.91 -10.31
C TYR A 690 13.45 17.87 -11.50
N PRO A 691 13.29 16.72 -12.16
CA PRO A 691 12.29 16.53 -13.19
C PRO A 691 10.88 16.41 -12.58
N TYR A 692 10.02 17.39 -12.83
CA TYR A 692 8.65 17.48 -12.32
C TYR A 692 7.84 16.18 -12.51
N GLU A 693 7.90 15.58 -13.70
CA GLU A 693 7.19 14.34 -14.04
C GLU A 693 7.56 13.18 -13.09
N PHE A 694 8.82 13.09 -12.68
CA PHE A 694 9.31 12.02 -11.81
C PHE A 694 9.00 12.32 -10.34
N VAL A 695 8.87 13.59 -9.96
CA VAL A 695 8.38 13.93 -8.62
C VAL A 695 6.94 13.44 -8.45
N VAL A 696 6.06 13.71 -9.41
CA VAL A 696 4.67 13.22 -9.39
C VAL A 696 4.63 11.69 -9.25
N PHE A 697 5.55 11.00 -9.90
CA PHE A 697 5.66 9.56 -9.78
C PHE A 697 6.06 9.09 -8.37
N VAL A 698 7.04 9.72 -7.73
CA VAL A 698 7.43 9.41 -6.35
C VAL A 698 6.31 9.77 -5.37
N VAL A 699 5.58 10.86 -5.61
CA VAL A 699 4.38 11.26 -4.86
C VAL A 699 3.31 10.17 -4.90
N ARG A 700 3.06 9.54 -6.06
CA ARG A 700 2.14 8.38 -6.17
C ARG A 700 2.63 7.16 -5.40
N ILE A 701 3.94 6.90 -5.37
CA ILE A 701 4.51 5.83 -4.53
C ILE A 701 4.21 6.11 -3.06
N ILE A 702 4.41 7.36 -2.62
CA ILE A 702 4.13 7.77 -1.23
C ILE A 702 2.66 7.56 -0.90
N GLU A 703 1.75 8.04 -1.74
CA GLU A 703 0.30 7.86 -1.55
C GLU A 703 -0.07 6.38 -1.42
N GLY A 704 0.46 5.53 -2.30
CA GLY A 704 0.28 4.08 -2.24
C GLY A 704 0.79 3.47 -0.93
N CYS A 705 1.97 3.89 -0.46
CA CYS A 705 2.54 3.42 0.80
C CYS A 705 1.74 3.88 2.03
N LEU A 706 1.16 5.07 2.00
CA LEU A 706 0.48 5.69 3.14
C LEU A 706 -1.02 5.35 3.22
N LYS A 707 -1.54 4.46 2.37
CA LYS A 707 -2.95 4.00 2.45
C LYS A 707 -3.28 3.42 3.83
N LYS A 708 -4.45 3.78 4.36
CA LYS A 708 -4.94 3.27 5.65
C LYS A 708 -5.10 1.75 5.64
N ASN A 709 -5.64 1.18 4.56
CA ASN A 709 -5.74 -0.27 4.40
C ASN A 709 -4.35 -0.86 4.04
N PRO A 710 -3.75 -1.72 4.89
CA PRO A 710 -2.45 -2.33 4.62
C PRO A 710 -2.42 -3.18 3.35
N GLU A 711 -3.53 -3.86 3.00
CA GLU A 711 -3.60 -4.69 1.79
C GLU A 711 -3.60 -3.88 0.50
N ALA A 712 -3.97 -2.59 0.57
CA ALA A 712 -3.97 -1.70 -0.57
C ALA A 712 -2.60 -1.06 -0.84
N ARG A 713 -1.63 -1.23 0.07
CA ARG A 713 -0.27 -0.74 -0.11
C ARG A 713 0.49 -1.65 -1.07
N PRO A 714 1.39 -1.12 -1.92
CA PRO A 714 2.21 -1.93 -2.82
C PRO A 714 3.20 -2.80 -2.04
N ASP A 715 3.78 -3.80 -2.70
CA ASP A 715 4.89 -4.59 -2.17
C ASP A 715 6.23 -3.89 -2.44
N MET A 716 7.24 -4.16 -1.62
CA MET A 716 8.55 -3.49 -1.74
C MET A 716 9.27 -3.82 -3.05
N ASP A 717 8.97 -4.96 -3.70
CA ASP A 717 9.54 -5.32 -4.99
C ASP A 717 8.95 -4.48 -6.14
N GLU A 718 7.66 -4.16 -6.08
CA GLU A 718 7.01 -3.21 -6.98
C GLU A 718 7.61 -1.82 -6.80
N ILE A 719 7.69 -1.33 -5.56
CA ILE A 719 8.32 -0.04 -5.23
C ILE A 719 9.75 0.04 -5.76
N ALA A 720 10.58 -0.99 -5.52
CA ALA A 720 11.97 -1.01 -5.98
C ALA A 720 12.08 -0.97 -7.51
N GLN A 721 11.20 -1.67 -8.24
CA GLN A 721 11.18 -1.61 -9.71
C GLN A 721 10.79 -0.22 -10.22
N LEU A 722 9.81 0.42 -9.58
CA LEU A 722 9.37 1.76 -9.92
C LEU A 722 10.51 2.76 -9.70
N LEU A 723 11.13 2.76 -8.52
CA LEU A 723 12.26 3.65 -8.18
C LEU A 723 13.49 3.41 -9.06
N SER A 724 13.75 2.18 -9.49
CA SER A 724 14.85 1.84 -10.40
C SER A 724 14.68 2.51 -11.77
N ARG A 725 13.44 2.49 -12.31
CA ARG A 725 13.12 3.20 -13.55
C ARG A 725 13.26 4.71 -13.37
N THR A 726 12.66 5.25 -12.31
CA THR A 726 12.75 6.69 -11.98
C THR A 726 14.20 7.16 -11.87
N LEU A 727 15.08 6.35 -11.27
CA LEU A 727 16.50 6.66 -11.17
C LEU A 727 17.16 6.74 -12.54
N ASN A 728 16.97 5.73 -13.39
CA ASN A 728 17.56 5.71 -14.72
C ASN A 728 17.10 6.91 -15.55
N ASP A 729 15.81 7.24 -15.48
CA ASP A 729 15.25 8.39 -16.20
C ASP A 729 15.76 9.72 -15.63
N SER A 730 15.92 9.82 -14.32
CA SER A 730 16.49 10.99 -13.64
C SER A 730 17.95 11.22 -14.04
N LEU A 731 18.76 10.15 -14.12
CA LEU A 731 20.15 10.24 -14.56
C LEU A 731 20.25 10.67 -16.03
N ASN A 732 19.38 10.15 -16.89
CA ASN A 732 19.31 10.58 -18.29
C ASN A 732 18.93 12.06 -18.42
N TRP A 733 17.97 12.52 -17.63
CA TRP A 733 17.57 13.93 -17.56
C TRP A 733 18.73 14.82 -17.11
N GLU A 734 19.43 14.45 -16.03
CA GLU A 734 20.61 15.20 -15.55
C GLU A 734 21.71 15.29 -16.62
N LEU A 735 22.00 14.19 -17.32
CA LEU A 735 22.97 14.16 -18.42
C LEU A 735 22.55 15.10 -19.55
N SER A 736 21.28 15.05 -19.98
CA SER A 736 20.79 15.94 -21.04
C SER A 736 20.90 17.43 -20.68
N ASN A 737 20.70 17.80 -19.42
CA ASN A 737 20.82 19.18 -18.95
C ASN A 737 22.26 19.64 -18.73
N THR A 738 23.22 18.72 -18.57
CA THR A 738 24.65 19.07 -18.47
C THR A 738 25.32 19.31 -19.83
N PHE A 739 24.75 18.82 -20.95
CA PHE A 739 25.26 19.07 -22.30
C PHE A 739 24.67 20.33 -22.98
N VAL A 740 23.72 21.01 -22.33
CA VAL A 740 23.06 22.22 -22.84
C VAL A 740 23.57 23.51 -22.16
N GLN A 741 24.40 23.39 -21.13
CA GLN A 741 25.26 24.46 -20.59
C GLN A 741 26.67 24.37 -21.17
#